data_AF-A0A176TCC9-F1
#
_entry.id   AF-A0A176TCC9-F1
#
_cell.length_a   1.000
_cell.length_b   1.000
_cell.length_c   1.000
_cell.angle_alpha   90.00
_cell.angle_beta   90.00
_cell.angle_gamma   90.00
#
_symmetry.space_group_name_H-M   'P 1'
#
loop_
_entity.id
_entity.type
_entity.pdbx_description
1 polymer ?
#
loop_
_entity_poly.entity_id
_entity_poly.type
_entity_poly.pdbx_seq_one_letter_code
_entity_poly.pdbx_strand_id
1 'polypeptide(L)'
;MKKIVFLLIVLSPFFCFADCTQPDFCGRACWDTNGSRPAQTNPSYTTPTHIIVHHTGDGIVFPANTNYAEKIRYYWDLHVNTNGWSDLGYNWLIDRNGVIYEGRGNGVSGAHFSGHNAGTMGVCMIGDFTLESPSAKALTSLKNIISWEATDKNIDVAGASYHASSGLNLNNVSGHKDGGATACPGTSLYGLLPSIRASISSFSCYTDTTPAPGLDCSSAIELSNGVVYSGSSSTAGSKVATFGCNSWTETGPERVHKITPTADGPITVALSNFSGDLDVYILGSCDPSDCLGTVSSSSAIYENGIAGQTYYLVVDADDGSGGSYDIVATYSEAVVAEDVTISDGLVNVTTLTAGENINVSATQNYSGSQLAAVLPNIHLGYYLSTDCDLSSNDVLLGESSSNIGSDNTSQNESETLTIPNNTPAGTYFMLFSADNRSELNESDKTNNVSCIQITINSSVEPEDVELINTTVAPMIVNAGNDIRVTATQSYSGSQLAADLPNIHLGYYLSTDCDLSENDILLGADNSNLGSDNESENESSSLTIPKNTSAGTYFIIFSADNNGVLTENDEANNRNCIQITVDAALSNIDYEFKNQLKVFPNPTSDIINIKANTNLGINQLYIYNLNGRLIKESATDLDKINISELSKGIYLLKVVGNENKTAVFRIIKK
;
A
#
# COMPACT_ATOMS: atom_id res chain seq x y z
N MET A 1 34.92 40.28 89.16
CA MET A 1 36.12 40.68 88.39
C MET A 1 36.12 39.90 87.08
N LYS A 2 36.31 40.61 85.95
CA LYS A 2 36.36 40.07 84.59
C LYS A 2 37.52 39.09 84.40
N LYS A 3 37.32 38.07 83.55
CA LYS A 3 38.28 37.72 82.47
C LYS A 3 37.57 36.94 81.36
N ILE A 4 37.77 37.46 80.16
CA ILE A 4 37.32 37.00 78.83
C ILE A 4 38.21 35.84 78.38
N VAL A 5 37.66 34.85 77.67
CA VAL A 5 38.41 34.05 76.69
C VAL A 5 37.54 33.86 75.44
N PHE A 6 38.14 34.14 74.29
CA PHE A 6 37.55 34.24 72.96
C PHE A 6 37.25 32.87 72.33
N LEU A 7 36.20 32.86 71.52
CA LEU A 7 35.79 31.83 70.57
C LEU A 7 36.83 31.71 69.43
N LEU A 8 37.27 30.48 69.11
CA LEU A 8 37.85 30.16 67.82
C LEU A 8 37.12 28.92 67.25
N ILE A 9 36.16 29.19 66.37
CA ILE A 9 35.57 28.18 65.48
C ILE A 9 36.59 27.98 64.36
N VAL A 10 37.23 26.82 64.31
CA VAL A 10 38.00 26.41 63.14
C VAL A 10 36.99 25.80 62.16
N LEU A 11 36.60 26.60 61.17
CA LEU A 11 36.00 26.11 59.93
C LEU A 11 37.00 25.18 59.24
N SER A 12 36.70 23.89 59.19
CA SER A 12 37.30 22.97 58.22
C SER A 12 36.62 23.21 56.88
N PRO A 13 37.35 23.55 55.80
CA PRO A 13 36.76 23.77 54.50
C PRO A 13 36.58 22.46 53.73
N PHE A 14 35.40 22.33 53.10
CA PHE A 14 35.04 21.48 51.98
C PHE A 14 35.09 19.95 52.19
N PHE A 15 33.89 19.37 52.29
CA PHE A 15 33.64 18.03 51.78
C PHE A 15 34.04 18.01 50.30
N CYS A 16 35.06 17.23 49.96
CA CYS A 16 35.35 16.84 48.60
C CYS A 16 34.22 15.89 48.18
N PHE A 17 33.30 16.36 47.33
CA PHE A 17 32.46 15.43 46.57
C PHE A 17 33.43 14.64 45.70
N ALA A 18 33.44 13.33 45.84
CA ALA A 18 34.13 12.47 44.90
C ALA A 18 33.41 12.63 43.55
N ASP A 19 34.01 13.40 42.64
CA ASP A 19 33.44 13.60 41.31
C ASP A 19 33.25 12.21 40.64
N CYS A 20 32.19 12.02 39.86
CA CYS A 20 31.81 10.77 39.17
C CYS A 20 31.45 9.53 40.03
N THR A 21 31.34 9.61 41.37
CA THR A 21 30.77 8.46 42.10
C THR A 21 29.30 8.26 41.74
N GLN A 22 28.81 7.02 41.86
CA GLN A 22 27.39 6.73 41.66
C GLN A 22 26.55 7.69 42.48
N PRO A 23 25.70 8.51 41.85
CA PRO A 23 24.87 9.45 42.59
C PRO A 23 23.80 8.71 43.38
N ASP A 24 23.35 9.30 44.49
CA ASP A 24 22.18 8.80 45.20
C ASP A 24 20.98 8.73 44.26
N PHE A 25 20.33 7.57 44.22
CA PHE A 25 19.13 7.35 43.42
C PHE A 25 18.01 6.70 44.24
N CYS A 26 16.78 7.06 43.93
CA CYS A 26 15.57 6.38 44.36
C CYS A 26 15.46 5.07 43.59
N GLY A 27 15.98 3.99 44.16
CA GLY A 27 15.83 2.63 43.63
C GLY A 27 14.36 2.19 43.56
N ARG A 28 14.09 1.04 42.96
CA ARG A 28 12.72 0.53 42.77
C ARG A 28 11.84 0.56 44.01
N ALA A 29 12.33 0.08 45.15
CA ALA A 29 11.56 0.05 46.40
C ALA A 29 11.16 1.46 46.90
N CYS A 30 11.88 2.51 46.48
CA CYS A 30 11.58 3.89 46.85
C CYS A 30 10.38 4.44 46.06
N TRP A 31 10.25 4.13 44.76
CA TRP A 31 9.13 4.59 43.94
C TRP A 31 8.03 3.55 43.73
N ASP A 32 8.22 2.27 44.02
CA ASP A 32 7.21 1.20 44.03
C ASP A 32 7.11 0.51 45.40
N THR A 33 6.58 1.25 46.38
CA THR A 33 6.54 0.81 47.79
C THR A 33 5.75 -0.47 48.04
N ASN A 34 4.85 -0.84 47.13
CA ASN A 34 3.98 -2.01 47.26
C ASN A 34 4.48 -3.21 46.44
N GLY A 35 5.57 -3.07 45.69
CA GLY A 35 6.12 -4.13 44.85
C GLY A 35 5.19 -4.57 43.71
N SER A 36 4.25 -3.72 43.29
CA SER A 36 3.27 -4.07 42.24
C SER A 36 3.78 -3.84 40.83
N ARG A 37 5.00 -3.30 40.68
CA ARG A 37 5.65 -2.96 39.41
C ARG A 37 7.05 -3.60 39.39
N PRO A 38 7.11 -4.94 39.23
CA PRO A 38 8.34 -5.69 39.38
C PRO A 38 9.36 -5.32 38.31
N ALA A 39 10.61 -5.69 38.56
CA ALA A 39 11.64 -5.61 37.54
C ALA A 39 11.41 -6.66 36.46
N GLN A 40 11.94 -6.38 35.27
CA GLN A 40 12.00 -7.42 34.26
C GLN A 40 12.71 -8.65 34.81
N THR A 41 12.11 -9.81 34.57
CA THR A 41 12.53 -11.06 35.23
C THR A 41 13.85 -11.59 34.67
N ASN A 42 14.14 -11.34 33.39
CA ASN A 42 15.36 -11.77 32.70
C ASN A 42 15.91 -10.59 31.87
N PRO A 43 16.68 -9.67 32.48
CA PRO A 43 17.23 -8.52 31.77
C PRO A 43 18.27 -8.94 30.73
N SER A 44 18.15 -8.41 29.51
CA SER A 44 19.26 -8.40 28.55
C SER A 44 20.25 -7.32 28.94
N TYR A 45 21.54 -7.63 28.89
CA TYR A 45 22.62 -6.68 29.16
C TYR A 45 23.19 -6.12 27.87
N THR A 46 23.76 -4.93 27.94
CA THR A 46 24.49 -4.29 26.86
C THR A 46 25.79 -3.70 27.39
N THR A 47 26.81 -3.65 26.54
CA THR A 47 28.03 -2.87 26.79
C THR A 47 27.82 -1.49 26.20
N PRO A 48 27.55 -0.45 27.00
CA PRO A 48 27.24 0.86 26.45
C PRO A 48 28.48 1.56 25.94
N THR A 49 28.38 2.12 24.74
CA THR A 49 29.35 3.08 24.19
C THR A 49 28.77 4.49 24.12
N HIS A 50 27.43 4.62 24.22
CA HIS A 50 26.71 5.88 24.10
C HIS A 50 25.68 6.07 25.22
N ILE A 51 25.47 7.32 25.63
CA ILE A 51 24.42 7.74 26.56
C ILE A 51 23.43 8.61 25.81
N ILE A 52 22.16 8.21 25.80
CA ILE A 52 21.08 8.90 25.09
C ILE A 52 20.21 9.66 26.09
N VAL A 53 20.18 10.98 25.95
CA VAL A 53 19.39 11.88 26.78
C VAL A 53 18.00 12.05 26.19
N HIS A 54 16.98 11.88 27.04
CA HIS A 54 15.57 11.96 26.70
C HIS A 54 14.85 13.02 27.54
N HIS A 55 13.65 13.35 27.12
CA HIS A 55 12.61 13.89 27.99
C HIS A 55 11.36 13.01 27.94
N THR A 56 10.44 13.16 28.88
CA THR A 56 9.16 12.44 28.84
C THR A 56 8.16 13.10 27.88
N GLY A 57 8.32 14.39 27.58
CA GLY A 57 7.54 15.08 26.53
C GLY A 57 6.06 15.24 26.87
N ASP A 58 5.71 15.39 28.16
CA ASP A 58 4.32 15.37 28.62
C ASP A 58 3.45 16.57 28.15
N GLY A 59 4.00 17.53 27.41
CA GLY A 59 3.32 18.75 26.99
C GLY A 59 3.00 19.72 28.15
N ILE A 60 3.51 19.45 29.35
CA ILE A 60 3.26 20.24 30.55
C ILE A 60 4.53 20.42 31.39
N VAL A 61 4.57 21.55 32.10
CA VAL A 61 5.60 21.86 33.09
C VAL A 61 5.12 21.36 34.46
N PHE A 62 5.84 20.40 35.04
CA PHE A 62 5.53 19.91 36.39
C PHE A 62 6.02 20.87 37.48
N PRO A 63 5.20 21.25 38.46
CA PRO A 63 5.64 22.05 39.60
C PRO A 63 6.53 21.24 40.55
N ALA A 64 7.37 21.92 41.33
CA ALA A 64 8.34 21.26 42.23
C ALA A 64 7.69 20.36 43.31
N ASN A 65 6.43 20.62 43.69
CA ASN A 65 5.69 19.79 44.65
C ASN A 65 4.97 18.59 44.01
N THR A 66 5.24 18.28 42.74
CA THR A 66 4.69 17.10 42.07
C THR A 66 5.12 15.81 42.76
N ASN A 67 4.21 14.85 42.90
CA ASN A 67 4.53 13.50 43.33
C ASN A 67 5.20 12.73 42.20
N TYR A 68 6.52 12.89 42.05
CA TYR A 68 7.25 12.28 40.94
C TYR A 68 7.32 10.75 41.01
N ALA A 69 7.32 10.14 42.21
CA ALA A 69 7.22 8.69 42.34
C ALA A 69 5.92 8.14 41.71
N GLU A 70 4.81 8.87 41.80
CA GLU A 70 3.56 8.52 41.11
C GLU A 70 3.67 8.68 39.59
N LYS A 71 4.45 9.66 39.11
CA LYS A 71 4.75 9.79 37.68
C LYS A 71 5.59 8.64 37.15
N ILE A 72 6.60 8.18 37.90
CA ILE A 72 7.36 6.97 37.54
C ILE A 72 6.43 5.76 37.43
N ARG A 73 5.55 5.55 38.41
CA ARG A 73 4.54 4.46 38.37
C ARG A 73 3.64 4.56 37.15
N TYR A 74 3.20 5.77 36.79
CA TYR A 74 2.42 6.01 35.59
C TYR A 74 3.19 5.66 34.31
N TYR A 75 4.45 6.07 34.19
CA TYR A 75 5.28 5.71 33.03
C TYR A 75 5.56 4.20 32.96
N TRP A 76 5.69 3.53 34.11
CA TRP A 76 5.81 2.08 34.15
C TRP A 76 4.52 1.43 33.66
N ASP A 77 3.35 1.87 34.13
CA ASP A 77 2.05 1.34 33.69
C ASP A 77 1.85 1.57 32.17
N LEU A 78 2.26 2.73 31.65
CA LEU A 78 2.23 3.01 30.21
C LEU A 78 3.16 2.07 29.43
N HIS A 79 4.41 1.91 29.85
CA HIS A 79 5.36 1.08 29.12
C HIS A 79 5.02 -0.41 29.22
N VAL A 80 4.63 -0.90 30.39
CA VAL A 80 4.40 -2.34 30.61
C VAL A 80 2.98 -2.74 30.27
N ASN A 81 1.97 -2.09 30.86
CA ASN A 81 0.57 -2.51 30.69
C ASN A 81 -0.04 -2.01 29.38
N THR A 82 0.40 -0.85 28.86
CA THR A 82 -0.11 -0.32 27.59
C THR A 82 0.75 -0.74 26.40
N ASN A 83 2.08 -0.54 26.45
CA ASN A 83 2.96 -0.84 25.31
C ASN A 83 3.48 -2.29 25.28
N GLY A 84 3.26 -3.08 26.33
CA GLY A 84 3.68 -4.48 26.41
C GLY A 84 5.18 -4.68 26.64
N TRP A 85 5.90 -3.67 27.13
CA TRP A 85 7.33 -3.78 27.41
C TRP A 85 7.60 -4.55 28.70
N SER A 86 8.80 -5.08 28.86
CA SER A 86 9.21 -5.82 30.07
C SER A 86 9.37 -4.93 31.31
N ASP A 87 9.56 -3.62 31.10
CA ASP A 87 9.83 -2.62 32.13
C ASP A 87 9.76 -1.20 31.54
N LEU A 88 9.98 -0.16 32.37
CA LEU A 88 10.28 1.21 31.92
C LEU A 88 11.28 1.22 30.76
N GLY A 89 11.06 2.04 29.73
CA GLY A 89 11.98 2.09 28.58
C GLY A 89 13.37 2.65 28.89
N TYR A 90 13.49 3.52 29.89
CA TYR A 90 14.74 4.21 30.24
C TYR A 90 15.50 3.49 31.36
N ASN A 91 16.82 3.67 31.41
CA ASN A 91 17.66 3.17 32.50
C ASN A 91 17.51 4.04 33.74
N TRP A 92 17.50 5.36 33.54
CA TRP A 92 17.41 6.37 34.60
C TRP A 92 16.38 7.43 34.24
N LEU A 93 15.64 7.91 35.24
CA LEU A 93 14.74 9.05 35.11
C LEU A 93 15.10 10.13 36.12
N ILE A 94 14.97 11.41 35.77
CA ILE A 94 15.35 12.52 36.64
C ILE A 94 14.20 13.51 36.76
N ASP A 95 13.77 13.81 37.98
CA ASP A 95 12.74 14.82 38.22
C ASP A 95 13.28 16.25 38.31
N ARG A 96 12.36 17.23 38.32
CA ARG A 96 12.68 18.66 38.46
C ARG A 96 13.43 18.99 39.76
N ASN A 97 13.29 18.18 40.80
CA ASN A 97 13.96 18.40 42.08
C ASN A 97 15.38 17.79 42.10
N GLY A 98 15.77 17.08 41.04
CA GLY A 98 17.06 16.40 40.91
C GLY A 98 17.08 15.00 41.50
N VAL A 99 15.93 14.40 41.85
CA VAL A 99 15.91 13.00 42.28
C VAL A 99 16.07 12.12 41.05
N ILE A 100 17.05 11.22 41.09
CA ILE A 100 17.28 10.18 40.08
C ILE A 100 16.46 8.96 40.49
N TYR A 101 15.70 8.39 39.58
CA TYR A 101 14.90 7.19 39.76
C TYR A 101 15.47 6.07 38.90
N GLU A 102 15.61 4.90 39.50
CA GLU A 102 16.01 3.68 38.80
C GLU A 102 14.86 3.18 37.92
N GLY A 103 15.10 3.07 36.61
CA GLY A 103 14.24 2.33 35.68
C GLY A 103 14.76 0.91 35.48
N ARG A 104 15.38 0.66 34.33
CA ARG A 104 16.09 -0.60 34.06
C ARG A 104 17.45 -0.73 34.77
N GLY A 105 18.03 0.39 35.20
CA GLY A 105 19.32 0.43 35.90
C GLY A 105 20.54 0.26 34.99
N ASN A 106 21.72 0.23 35.60
CA ASN A 106 23.02 0.22 34.91
C ASN A 106 23.25 -1.06 34.07
N GLY A 107 23.73 -0.89 32.83
CA GLY A 107 24.20 -1.97 31.95
C GLY A 107 23.09 -2.84 31.35
N VAL A 108 21.84 -2.56 31.68
CA VAL A 108 20.68 -3.28 31.18
C VAL A 108 20.18 -2.63 29.89
N SER A 109 19.91 -3.43 28.86
CA SER A 109 19.42 -2.92 27.57
C SER A 109 18.05 -2.23 27.73
N GLY A 110 17.96 -1.02 27.18
CA GLY A 110 16.80 -0.14 27.18
C GLY A 110 15.69 -0.51 26.18
N ALA A 111 14.61 0.26 26.22
CA ALA A 111 13.62 0.38 25.15
C ALA A 111 13.29 1.86 24.93
N HIS A 112 14.32 2.68 24.76
CA HIS A 112 14.23 4.13 24.68
C HIS A 112 14.75 4.72 23.36
N PHE A 113 15.51 3.95 22.58
CA PHE A 113 16.08 4.39 21.30
C PHE A 113 15.67 3.38 20.23
N SER A 114 14.56 3.66 19.54
CA SER A 114 13.87 2.69 18.68
C SER A 114 14.81 2.09 17.64
N GLY A 115 14.89 0.76 17.57
CA GLY A 115 15.81 0.03 16.67
C GLY A 115 17.29 0.06 17.08
N HIS A 116 17.66 0.85 18.10
CA HIS A 116 19.04 1.23 18.40
C HIS A 116 19.39 1.11 19.89
N ASN A 117 18.70 0.26 20.65
CA ASN A 117 18.90 0.16 22.11
C ASN A 117 20.23 -0.52 22.51
N ALA A 118 20.76 -1.41 21.66
CA ALA A 118 22.05 -2.05 21.92
C ALA A 118 23.17 -1.01 21.85
N GLY A 119 24.13 -1.09 22.78
CA GLY A 119 25.23 -0.11 22.88
C GLY A 119 24.87 1.17 23.64
N THR A 120 23.68 1.28 24.26
CA THR A 120 23.22 2.55 24.85
C THR A 120 22.76 2.49 26.31
N MET A 121 22.88 3.63 27.01
CA MET A 121 22.20 3.93 28.28
C MET A 121 21.24 5.10 28.12
N GLY A 122 19.99 4.96 28.55
CA GLY A 122 18.97 6.00 28.45
C GLY A 122 18.74 6.77 29.74
N VAL A 123 18.95 8.09 29.72
CA VAL A 123 18.66 9.00 30.84
C VAL A 123 17.52 9.94 30.44
N CYS A 124 16.37 9.84 31.11
CA CYS A 124 15.17 10.60 30.77
C CYS A 124 14.82 11.69 31.79
N MET A 125 14.74 12.93 31.34
CA MET A 125 14.33 14.07 32.16
C MET A 125 12.80 14.16 32.19
N ILE A 126 12.19 14.15 33.38
CA ILE A 126 10.73 14.19 33.53
C ILE A 126 10.22 15.63 33.32
N GLY A 127 9.55 15.84 32.19
CA GLY A 127 8.94 17.09 31.75
C GLY A 127 9.01 17.29 30.22
N ASP A 128 8.56 18.45 29.77
CA ASP A 128 8.70 18.90 28.39
C ASP A 128 9.71 20.06 28.29
N PHE A 129 10.87 19.77 27.69
CA PHE A 129 11.97 20.72 27.51
C PHE A 129 12.08 21.26 26.07
N THR A 130 10.98 21.29 25.32
CA THR A 130 10.93 22.00 24.03
C THR A 130 11.16 23.50 24.21
N LEU A 131 10.50 24.11 25.19
CA LEU A 131 10.59 25.55 25.49
C LEU A 131 11.09 25.86 26.90
N GLU A 132 10.98 24.92 27.85
CA GLU A 132 11.47 25.10 29.22
C GLU A 132 12.91 24.58 29.37
N SER A 133 13.74 25.28 30.14
CA SER A 133 15.04 24.76 30.54
C SER A 133 14.94 23.89 31.81
N PRO A 134 15.74 22.81 31.92
CA PRO A 134 15.83 22.02 33.15
C PRO A 134 16.19 22.87 34.36
N SER A 135 15.69 22.48 35.54
CA SER A 135 16.12 23.12 36.79
C SER A 135 17.61 22.88 37.02
N ALA A 136 18.27 23.78 37.75
CA ALA A 136 19.69 23.61 38.10
C ALA A 136 19.95 22.28 38.83
N LYS A 137 19.03 21.85 39.70
CA LYS A 137 19.14 20.57 40.43
C LYS A 137 19.05 19.37 39.49
N ALA A 138 18.08 19.37 38.58
CA ALA A 138 17.91 18.31 37.60
C ALA A 138 19.11 18.23 36.64
N LEU A 139 19.65 19.38 36.23
CA LEU A 139 20.84 19.46 35.38
C LEU A 139 22.10 18.97 36.11
N THR A 140 22.25 19.26 37.41
CA THR A 140 23.32 18.69 38.23
C THR A 140 23.21 17.17 38.30
N SER A 141 22.03 16.63 38.58
CA SER A 141 21.81 15.19 38.62
C SER A 141 22.07 14.51 37.27
N LEU A 142 21.67 15.15 36.17
CA LEU A 142 21.97 14.68 34.81
C LEU A 142 23.48 14.58 34.57
N LYS A 143 24.24 15.62 34.94
CA LYS A 143 25.70 15.60 34.82
C LYS A 143 26.33 14.49 35.67
N ASN A 144 25.88 14.33 36.90
CA ASN A 144 26.43 13.34 37.84
C ASN A 144 26.17 11.90 37.37
N ILE A 145 24.95 11.58 36.90
CA ILE A 145 24.65 10.23 36.41
C ILE A 145 25.38 9.93 35.10
N ILE A 146 25.48 10.90 34.18
CA ILE A 146 26.24 10.74 32.93
C ILE A 146 27.71 10.53 33.25
N SER A 147 28.29 11.34 34.15
CA SER A 147 29.71 11.20 34.51
C SER A 147 30.02 9.86 35.14
N TRP A 148 29.14 9.37 36.02
CA TRP A 148 29.32 8.05 36.64
C TRP A 148 29.19 6.91 35.62
N GLU A 149 28.14 6.89 34.80
CA GLU A 149 27.97 5.88 33.75
C GLU A 149 29.13 5.90 32.76
N ALA A 150 29.59 7.08 32.37
CA ALA A 150 30.69 7.23 31.44
C ALA A 150 32.02 6.72 32.03
N THR A 151 32.31 7.02 33.29
CA THR A 151 33.50 6.48 33.97
C THR A 151 33.41 4.97 34.18
N ASP A 152 32.23 4.44 34.55
CA ASP A 152 32.00 3.01 34.74
C ASP A 152 32.17 2.20 33.43
N LYS A 153 31.91 2.84 32.28
CA LYS A 153 31.93 2.20 30.96
C LYS A 153 33.03 2.69 30.02
N ASN A 154 33.95 3.51 30.52
CA ASN A 154 35.04 4.10 29.73
C ASN A 154 34.56 4.86 28.47
N ILE A 155 33.51 5.67 28.60
CA ILE A 155 32.90 6.41 27.49
C ILE A 155 33.52 7.80 27.41
N ASP A 156 34.04 8.18 26.23
CA ASP A 156 34.49 9.56 26.02
C ASP A 156 33.31 10.54 25.92
N VAL A 157 32.87 11.18 27.00
CA VAL A 157 31.73 12.12 27.03
C VAL A 157 31.87 13.31 26.08
N ALA A 158 33.09 13.74 25.73
CA ALA A 158 33.30 14.86 24.81
C ALA A 158 33.41 14.40 23.35
N GLY A 159 33.68 13.11 23.15
CA GLY A 159 33.89 12.49 21.86
C GLY A 159 32.61 12.17 21.10
N ALA A 160 32.84 11.71 19.88
CA ALA A 160 31.84 11.13 18.99
C ALA A 160 32.44 9.86 18.39
N SER A 161 31.63 8.81 18.28
CA SER A 161 32.07 7.52 17.75
C SER A 161 30.95 6.85 16.95
N TYR A 162 31.32 5.80 16.21
CA TYR A 162 30.35 5.02 15.45
C TYR A 162 29.50 4.19 16.40
N HIS A 163 28.19 4.38 16.31
CA HIS A 163 27.21 3.60 17.05
C HIS A 163 26.63 2.50 16.14
N ALA A 164 27.16 1.28 16.28
CA ALA A 164 26.86 0.15 15.41
C ALA A 164 25.35 -0.14 15.28
N SER A 165 24.59 -0.05 16.37
CA SER A 165 23.16 -0.36 16.32
C SER A 165 22.36 0.67 15.53
N SER A 166 22.82 1.91 15.38
CA SER A 166 22.17 2.95 14.57
C SER A 166 22.80 3.19 13.21
N GLY A 167 24.01 2.68 12.97
CA GLY A 167 24.74 2.94 11.72
C GLY A 167 25.19 4.40 11.56
N LEU A 168 25.27 5.17 12.65
CA LEU A 168 25.57 6.60 12.64
C LEU A 168 26.78 6.92 13.52
N ASN A 169 27.54 7.96 13.15
CA ASN A 169 28.49 8.60 14.05
C ASN A 169 27.73 9.57 14.96
N LEU A 170 27.63 9.24 16.25
CA LEU A 170 26.90 10.01 17.25
C LEU A 170 27.88 10.64 18.24
N ASN A 171 27.47 11.73 18.90
CA ASN A 171 28.19 12.13 20.11
C ASN A 171 27.99 11.03 21.15
N ASN A 172 29.03 10.67 21.88
CA ASN A 172 28.94 9.63 22.90
C ASN A 172 27.92 9.99 24.00
N VAL A 173 27.65 11.29 24.19
CA VAL A 173 26.45 11.79 24.88
C VAL A 173 25.57 12.54 23.88
N SER A 174 24.50 11.87 23.45
CA SER A 174 23.61 12.34 22.38
C SER A 174 22.17 12.53 22.86
N GLY A 175 21.37 13.30 22.12
CA GLY A 175 19.92 13.36 22.31
C GLY A 175 19.22 12.28 21.51
N HIS A 176 18.01 11.88 21.90
CA HIS A 176 17.22 10.91 21.11
C HIS A 176 17.08 11.33 19.64
N LYS A 177 16.87 12.62 19.38
CA LYS A 177 16.79 13.18 18.01
C LYS A 177 18.02 12.98 17.13
N ASP A 178 19.17 12.58 17.68
CA ASP A 178 20.39 12.40 16.90
C ASP A 178 20.40 11.07 16.13
N GLY A 179 19.58 10.09 16.51
CA GLY A 179 19.41 8.85 15.75
C GLY A 179 17.96 8.45 15.52
N GLY A 180 17.06 9.42 15.45
CA GLY A 180 15.66 9.16 15.11
C GLY A 180 14.85 10.43 14.86
N ALA A 181 13.77 10.33 14.09
CA ALA A 181 12.85 11.43 13.81
C ALA A 181 11.96 11.74 15.02
N THR A 182 12.48 12.50 15.98
CA THR A 182 11.76 12.89 17.20
C THR A 182 12.12 14.31 17.65
N ALA A 183 11.21 14.95 18.40
CA ALA A 183 11.50 16.22 19.07
C ALA A 183 12.29 16.03 20.39
N CYS A 184 12.37 14.81 20.91
CA CYS A 184 13.05 14.46 22.15
C CYS A 184 14.58 14.65 22.03
N PRO A 185 15.30 15.26 23.00
CA PRO A 185 14.90 15.60 24.37
C PRO A 185 14.29 17.01 24.54
N GLY A 186 13.79 17.61 23.46
CA GLY A 186 13.28 18.98 23.42
C GLY A 186 14.37 20.00 23.08
N THR A 187 14.03 21.03 22.32
CA THR A 187 14.97 22.03 21.81
C THR A 187 15.83 22.70 22.89
N SER A 188 15.24 23.02 24.05
CA SER A 188 15.98 23.69 25.15
C SER A 188 17.03 22.76 25.77
N LEU A 189 16.64 21.55 26.16
CA LEU A 189 17.57 20.57 26.75
C LEU A 189 18.61 20.09 25.72
N TYR A 190 18.20 19.85 24.48
CA TYR A 190 19.12 19.48 23.41
C TYR A 190 20.22 20.53 23.18
N GLY A 191 19.86 21.83 23.19
CA GLY A 191 20.82 22.92 23.06
C GLY A 191 21.85 22.99 24.19
N LEU A 192 21.59 22.36 25.34
CA LEU A 192 22.53 22.30 26.47
C LEU A 192 23.52 21.15 26.38
N LEU A 193 23.28 20.12 25.55
CA LEU A 193 24.14 18.92 25.49
C LEU A 193 25.62 19.22 25.22
N PRO A 194 26.01 20.14 24.30
CA PRO A 194 27.43 20.50 24.14
C PRO A 194 28.07 21.05 25.42
N SER A 195 27.35 21.92 26.15
CA SER A 195 27.83 22.49 27.42
C SER A 195 27.87 21.46 28.55
N ILE A 196 26.97 20.46 28.51
CA ILE A 196 26.97 19.33 29.45
C ILE A 196 28.22 18.48 29.22
N ARG A 197 28.51 18.09 27.97
CA ARG A 197 29.72 17.33 27.60
C ARG A 197 30.99 18.05 28.05
N ALA A 198 31.13 19.33 27.70
CA ALA A 198 32.27 20.16 28.09
C ALA A 198 32.39 20.34 29.62
N SER A 199 31.26 20.37 30.34
CA SER A 199 31.27 20.45 31.80
C SER A 199 31.75 19.15 32.43
N ILE A 200 31.26 18.00 31.97
CA ILE A 200 31.63 16.69 32.51
C ILE A 200 33.08 16.36 32.18
N SER A 201 33.57 16.70 30.98
CA SER A 201 34.97 16.49 30.61
C SER A 201 35.97 17.30 31.44
N SER A 202 35.49 18.23 32.27
CA SER A 202 36.32 18.99 33.22
C SER A 202 36.26 18.46 34.66
N PHE A 203 35.46 17.42 34.93
CA PHE A 203 35.38 16.80 36.26
C PHE A 203 36.68 16.08 36.60
N SER A 204 37.13 16.18 37.85
CA SER A 204 38.43 15.67 38.27
C SER A 204 38.56 14.17 37.98
N CYS A 205 37.61 13.33 38.38
CA CYS A 205 37.49 11.91 38.04
C CYS A 205 37.58 11.54 36.56
N TYR A 206 37.27 12.48 35.67
CA TYR A 206 37.24 12.28 34.24
C TYR A 206 38.54 12.80 33.57
N THR A 207 39.17 13.81 34.18
CA THR A 207 40.48 14.35 33.79
C THR A 207 41.66 13.70 34.51
N ASP A 208 41.40 13.02 35.63
CA ASP A 208 42.37 12.34 36.47
C ASP A 208 42.54 10.94 35.91
N THR A 209 43.35 10.88 34.87
CA THR A 209 43.99 9.67 34.35
C THR A 209 44.95 9.10 35.39
N THR A 210 44.44 8.72 36.57
CA THR A 210 45.08 7.66 37.33
C THR A 210 44.92 6.41 36.50
N PRO A 211 45.98 5.90 35.84
CA PRO A 211 45.83 4.75 34.97
C PRO A 211 45.40 3.58 35.85
N ALA A 212 44.34 2.88 35.46
CA ALA A 212 44.31 1.44 35.67
C ALA A 212 45.68 0.90 35.22
N PRO A 213 46.31 -0.05 35.95
CA PRO A 213 47.72 -0.41 35.72
C PRO A 213 47.92 -0.71 34.24
N GLY A 214 48.58 0.20 33.52
CA GLY A 214 48.24 0.43 32.13
C GLY A 214 49.44 0.82 31.27
N LEU A 215 49.27 0.55 29.98
CA LEU A 215 50.18 0.77 28.88
C LEU A 215 50.85 2.16 28.95
N ASP A 216 52.19 2.22 28.90
CA ASP A 216 52.93 3.49 28.91
C ASP A 216 53.13 4.04 27.49
N CYS A 217 52.27 4.95 27.06
CA CYS A 217 52.44 5.63 25.77
C CYS A 217 53.20 6.95 25.86
N SER A 218 53.68 7.37 27.04
CA SER A 218 54.44 8.63 27.17
C SER A 218 55.77 8.58 26.41
N SER A 219 56.29 7.37 26.19
CA SER A 219 57.50 7.07 25.43
C SER A 219 57.23 6.47 24.05
N ALA A 220 55.98 6.58 23.53
CA ALA A 220 55.59 6.01 22.25
C ALA A 220 56.41 6.57 21.08
N ILE A 221 56.91 5.67 20.22
CA ILE A 221 57.76 5.99 19.09
C ILE A 221 56.90 6.38 17.88
N GLU A 222 57.15 7.55 17.29
CA GLU A 222 56.46 7.97 16.06
C GLU A 222 56.97 7.17 14.85
N LEU A 223 56.05 6.53 14.11
CA LEU A 223 56.33 5.87 12.84
C LEU A 223 55.96 6.78 11.67
N SER A 224 56.66 6.61 10.55
CA SER A 224 56.34 7.26 9.28
C SER A 224 55.73 6.25 8.31
N ASN A 225 54.77 6.69 7.49
CA ASN A 225 54.06 5.83 6.54
C ASN A 225 55.02 5.02 5.66
N GLY A 226 54.96 3.69 5.73
CA GLY A 226 55.78 2.78 4.92
C GLY A 226 57.26 2.73 5.26
N VAL A 227 57.70 3.40 6.33
CA VAL A 227 59.10 3.39 6.77
C VAL A 227 59.28 2.35 7.86
N VAL A 228 60.25 1.44 7.65
CA VAL A 228 60.61 0.42 8.64
C VAL A 228 61.33 1.05 9.83
N TYR A 229 60.89 0.69 11.04
CA TYR A 229 61.58 0.97 12.30
C TYR A 229 62.12 -0.33 12.90
N SER A 230 63.41 -0.35 13.25
CA SER A 230 64.04 -1.48 13.96
C SER A 230 64.16 -1.18 15.45
N GLY A 231 63.65 -2.10 16.28
CA GLY A 231 63.64 -1.96 17.73
C GLY A 231 63.73 -3.29 18.46
N SER A 232 63.48 -3.24 19.76
CA SER A 232 63.33 -4.43 20.59
C SER A 232 62.22 -4.21 21.61
N SER A 233 61.55 -5.30 22.01
CA SER A 233 60.61 -5.24 23.13
C SER A 233 61.34 -4.82 24.41
N SER A 234 60.60 -4.25 25.36
CA SER A 234 61.15 -3.86 26.67
C SER A 234 61.61 -5.10 27.44
N THR A 235 62.47 -4.94 28.45
CA THR A 235 62.79 -6.03 29.41
C THR A 235 62.05 -5.85 30.74
N ALA A 236 61.06 -4.96 30.78
CA ALA A 236 60.17 -4.80 31.93
C ALA A 236 59.22 -6.01 32.04
N GLY A 237 58.54 -6.16 33.17
CA GLY A 237 57.42 -7.12 33.25
C GLY A 237 56.20 -6.59 32.50
N SER A 238 55.31 -7.50 32.09
CA SER A 238 54.02 -7.14 31.50
C SER A 238 53.24 -6.19 32.39
N LYS A 239 52.66 -5.15 31.78
CA LYS A 239 51.74 -4.22 32.43
C LYS A 239 50.31 -4.40 31.92
N VAL A 240 50.13 -5.05 30.77
CA VAL A 240 48.85 -5.26 30.12
C VAL A 240 48.65 -6.75 29.93
N ALA A 241 47.67 -7.32 30.65
CA ALA A 241 47.37 -8.74 30.56
C ALA A 241 46.36 -9.07 29.45
N THR A 242 45.64 -8.07 28.92
CA THR A 242 44.55 -8.25 27.94
C THR A 242 44.35 -6.99 27.10
N PHE A 243 44.07 -7.16 25.82
CA PHE A 243 43.62 -6.11 24.91
C PHE A 243 42.14 -6.32 24.54
N GLY A 244 41.39 -5.26 24.26
CA GLY A 244 39.95 -5.35 23.98
C GLY A 244 39.58 -6.23 22.78
N CYS A 245 40.54 -6.52 21.90
CA CYS A 245 40.41 -7.32 20.69
C CYS A 245 40.93 -8.77 20.84
N ASN A 246 41.45 -9.17 22.00
CA ASN A 246 41.91 -10.55 22.25
C ASN A 246 41.14 -11.21 23.41
N SER A 247 41.31 -12.54 23.54
CA SER A 247 40.67 -13.34 24.60
C SER A 247 41.64 -14.22 25.38
N TRP A 248 42.92 -14.16 25.03
CA TRP A 248 44.02 -14.81 25.74
C TRP A 248 44.77 -13.79 26.60
N THR A 249 45.60 -14.31 27.51
CA THR A 249 46.37 -13.48 28.43
C THR A 249 47.73 -13.18 27.83
N GLU A 250 48.05 -11.90 27.72
CA GLU A 250 49.39 -11.41 27.42
C GLU A 250 50.24 -11.44 28.68
N THR A 251 51.51 -11.79 28.51
CA THR A 251 52.36 -12.20 29.64
C THR A 251 53.64 -11.40 29.72
N GLY A 252 54.11 -10.75 28.66
CA GLY A 252 55.36 -10.02 28.70
C GLY A 252 55.26 -8.56 28.25
N PRO A 253 56.42 -7.93 28.00
CA PRO A 253 56.53 -6.47 27.98
C PRO A 253 55.98 -5.80 26.71
N GLU A 254 55.22 -4.72 26.92
CA GLU A 254 54.67 -3.92 25.82
C GLU A 254 55.66 -2.84 25.33
N ARG A 255 55.75 -2.67 24.01
CA ARG A 255 56.48 -1.58 23.36
C ARG A 255 55.56 -0.80 22.43
N VAL A 256 55.32 0.47 22.79
CA VAL A 256 54.34 1.33 22.11
C VAL A 256 55.00 2.18 21.01
N HIS A 257 54.34 2.23 19.87
CA HIS A 257 54.59 3.16 18.77
C HIS A 257 53.30 3.92 18.48
N LYS A 258 53.37 4.92 17.60
CA LYS A 258 52.21 5.67 17.15
C LYS A 258 52.34 6.10 15.70
N ILE A 259 51.20 6.23 15.03
CA ILE A 259 51.09 6.73 13.66
C ILE A 259 49.88 7.66 13.56
N THR A 260 50.01 8.72 12.76
CA THR A 260 48.93 9.66 12.47
C THR A 260 48.70 9.69 10.96
N PRO A 261 47.66 9.02 10.43
CA PRO A 261 47.35 9.01 9.00
C PRO A 261 47.10 10.42 8.46
N THR A 262 47.42 10.64 7.18
CA THR A 262 47.11 11.90 6.48
C THR A 262 45.94 11.79 5.51
N ALA A 263 45.37 10.59 5.38
CA ALA A 263 44.19 10.28 4.57
C ALA A 263 43.34 9.24 5.32
N ASP A 264 42.03 9.27 5.09
CA ASP A 264 41.10 8.28 5.63
C ASP A 264 41.28 6.94 4.90
N GLY A 265 41.29 5.83 5.64
CA GLY A 265 41.41 4.48 5.07
C GLY A 265 42.24 3.53 5.92
N PRO A 266 42.60 2.35 5.39
CA PRO A 266 43.14 1.27 6.20
C PRO A 266 44.51 1.62 6.77
N ILE A 267 44.74 1.24 8.02
CA ILE A 267 46.04 1.22 8.69
C ILE A 267 46.48 -0.24 8.77
N THR A 268 47.62 -0.57 8.18
CA THR A 268 48.21 -1.91 8.31
C THR A 268 49.54 -1.83 9.04
N VAL A 269 49.79 -2.79 9.91
CA VAL A 269 51.03 -2.92 10.67
C VAL A 269 51.57 -4.31 10.45
N ALA A 270 52.86 -4.41 10.14
CA ALA A 270 53.53 -5.68 9.94
C ALA A 270 54.86 -5.71 10.70
N LEU A 271 55.12 -6.83 11.36
CA LEU A 271 56.38 -7.18 11.98
C LEU A 271 57.21 -8.06 11.03
N SER A 272 58.52 -7.84 11.01
CA SER A 272 59.49 -8.66 10.28
C SER A 272 60.79 -8.75 11.07
N ASN A 273 61.70 -9.66 10.67
CA ASN A 273 63.01 -9.88 11.31
C ASN A 273 62.95 -10.01 12.84
N PHE A 274 61.85 -10.54 13.36
CA PHE A 274 61.63 -10.64 14.80
C PHE A 274 62.10 -11.97 15.39
N SER A 275 62.37 -11.95 16.69
CA SER A 275 62.70 -13.15 17.49
C SER A 275 61.74 -13.27 18.67
N GLY A 276 61.46 -14.50 19.10
CA GLY A 276 60.51 -14.74 20.19
C GLY A 276 59.06 -14.81 19.68
N ASP A 277 58.13 -14.80 20.62
CA ASP A 277 56.70 -14.74 20.34
C ASP A 277 56.23 -13.29 20.57
N LEU A 278 55.79 -12.64 19.51
CA LEU A 278 55.38 -11.24 19.54
C LEU A 278 53.96 -11.12 18.99
N ASP A 279 53.16 -10.26 19.60
CA ASP A 279 51.85 -9.88 19.10
C ASP A 279 51.82 -8.39 18.80
N VAL A 280 51.02 -8.00 17.80
CA VAL A 280 50.93 -6.59 17.40
C VAL A 280 49.49 -6.11 17.39
N TYR A 281 49.24 -5.00 18.07
CA TYR A 281 47.92 -4.42 18.28
C TYR A 281 47.85 -3.01 17.71
N ILE A 282 46.68 -2.64 17.18
CA ILE A 282 46.35 -1.26 16.80
C ILE A 282 45.28 -0.76 17.78
N LEU A 283 45.54 0.34 18.47
CA LEU A 283 44.63 0.98 19.43
C LEU A 283 44.22 2.38 18.96
N GLY A 284 42.98 2.76 19.23
CA GLY A 284 42.44 4.10 18.94
C GLY A 284 42.95 5.18 19.90
N SER A 285 43.35 4.76 21.10
CA SER A 285 43.84 5.61 22.18
C SER A 285 44.90 4.86 23.00
N CYS A 286 45.49 5.52 24.00
CA CYS A 286 46.42 4.89 24.93
C CYS A 286 45.67 4.06 26.00
N ASP A 287 44.74 3.23 25.56
CA ASP A 287 43.94 2.36 26.42
C ASP A 287 43.91 0.96 25.79
N PRO A 288 44.41 -0.08 26.48
CA PRO A 288 44.36 -1.45 25.99
C PRO A 288 42.95 -1.95 25.64
N SER A 289 41.89 -1.38 26.22
CA SER A 289 40.50 -1.72 25.90
C SER A 289 40.03 -1.15 24.55
N ASP A 290 40.66 -0.09 24.06
CA ASP A 290 40.36 0.57 22.77
C ASP A 290 41.15 -0.08 21.62
N CYS A 291 41.12 -1.41 21.55
CA CYS A 291 41.78 -2.16 20.50
C CYS A 291 40.92 -2.26 19.25
N LEU A 292 41.47 -1.79 18.13
CA LEU A 292 40.76 -1.63 16.85
C LEU A 292 41.17 -2.66 15.79
N GLY A 293 42.38 -3.19 15.86
CA GLY A 293 42.96 -4.03 14.80
C GLY A 293 42.72 -5.54 14.98
N THR A 294 42.52 -6.27 13.88
CA THR A 294 42.52 -7.75 13.87
C THR A 294 43.94 -8.26 14.06
N VAL A 295 44.17 -9.06 15.09
CA VAL A 295 45.51 -9.48 15.54
C VAL A 295 45.94 -10.79 14.87
N SER A 296 47.16 -10.83 14.38
CA SER A 296 47.94 -12.04 14.17
C SER A 296 49.30 -11.85 14.85
N SER A 297 50.05 -12.93 15.09
CA SER A 297 51.38 -12.91 15.74
C SER A 297 52.46 -12.12 14.99
N SER A 298 52.13 -11.39 13.92
CA SER A 298 53.08 -10.55 13.19
C SER A 298 52.43 -9.44 12.38
N SER A 299 51.11 -9.27 12.41
CA SER A 299 50.45 -8.18 11.68
C SER A 299 49.09 -7.82 12.25
N ALA A 300 48.71 -6.55 12.10
CA ALA A 300 47.41 -6.03 12.45
C ALA A 300 46.87 -5.11 11.36
N ILE A 301 45.55 -5.13 11.16
CA ILE A 301 44.86 -4.28 10.19
C ILE A 301 43.66 -3.63 10.86
N TYR A 302 43.50 -2.32 10.63
CA TYR A 302 42.32 -1.54 10.98
C TYR A 302 41.83 -0.77 9.74
N GLU A 303 40.66 -1.14 9.22
CA GLU A 303 40.16 -0.66 7.91
C GLU A 303 39.75 0.82 7.88
N ASN A 304 39.41 1.39 9.03
CA ASN A 304 38.73 2.68 9.13
C ASN A 304 39.58 3.76 9.82
N GLY A 305 40.85 3.87 9.43
CA GLY A 305 41.75 4.92 9.89
C GLY A 305 41.25 6.32 9.47
N ILE A 306 41.38 7.29 10.36
CA ILE A 306 40.93 8.67 10.15
C ILE A 306 42.15 9.59 10.02
N ALA A 307 42.14 10.45 9.01
CA ALA A 307 43.17 11.45 8.79
C ALA A 307 43.28 12.39 10.01
N GLY A 308 44.49 12.56 10.52
CA GLY A 308 44.79 13.42 11.67
C GLY A 308 44.52 12.80 13.05
N GLN A 309 43.88 11.63 13.13
CA GLN A 309 43.76 10.88 14.38
C GLN A 309 45.07 10.12 14.66
N THR A 310 45.56 10.17 15.90
CA THR A 310 46.72 9.37 16.31
C THR A 310 46.25 8.00 16.77
N TYR A 311 46.88 6.95 16.24
CA TYR A 311 46.69 5.55 16.62
C TYR A 311 47.95 5.02 17.30
N TYR A 312 47.78 4.13 18.27
CA TYR A 312 48.88 3.50 19.00
C TYR A 312 49.09 2.07 18.52
N LEU A 313 50.35 1.70 18.31
CA LEU A 313 50.74 0.38 17.82
C LEU A 313 51.55 -0.32 18.91
N VAL A 314 51.00 -1.37 19.49
CA VAL A 314 51.64 -2.07 20.60
C VAL A 314 52.24 -3.34 20.09
N VAL A 315 53.55 -3.50 20.30
CA VAL A 315 54.21 -4.80 20.16
C VAL A 315 54.29 -5.39 21.56
N ASP A 316 53.54 -6.46 21.78
CA ASP A 316 53.58 -7.27 22.99
C ASP A 316 54.53 -8.44 22.78
N ALA A 317 55.18 -8.91 23.83
CA ALA A 317 56.11 -10.03 23.78
C ALA A 317 55.71 -11.05 24.85
N ASP A 318 55.88 -12.35 24.62
CA ASP A 318 55.68 -13.36 25.68
C ASP A 318 56.79 -13.28 26.76
N ASP A 319 56.44 -13.62 28.00
CA ASP A 319 57.33 -13.51 29.15
C ASP A 319 58.62 -14.35 28.97
N GLY A 320 59.77 -13.69 29.01
CA GLY A 320 61.08 -14.33 28.78
C GLY A 320 61.48 -14.53 27.32
N SER A 321 60.64 -14.12 26.37
CA SER A 321 60.88 -14.23 24.92
C SER A 321 61.46 -12.96 24.27
N GLY A 322 61.72 -11.91 25.07
CA GLY A 322 62.09 -10.56 24.63
C GLY A 322 62.91 -10.52 23.33
N GLY A 323 62.45 -9.73 22.36
CA GLY A 323 62.83 -9.89 20.96
C GLY A 323 63.15 -8.58 20.24
N SER A 324 64.17 -8.60 19.39
CA SER A 324 64.32 -7.58 18.35
C SER A 324 63.20 -7.75 17.33
N TYR A 325 62.74 -6.67 16.71
CA TYR A 325 61.78 -6.70 15.60
C TYR A 325 61.97 -5.49 14.68
N ASP A 326 61.57 -5.66 13.43
CA ASP A 326 61.30 -4.56 12.51
C ASP A 326 59.79 -4.38 12.40
N ILE A 327 59.30 -3.16 12.58
CA ILE A 327 57.88 -2.79 12.42
C ILE A 327 57.73 -1.82 11.25
N VAL A 328 56.74 -2.05 10.41
CA VAL A 328 56.29 -1.09 9.39
C VAL A 328 54.81 -0.85 9.56
N ALA A 329 54.40 0.41 9.54
CA ALA A 329 53.00 0.81 9.53
C ALA A 329 52.71 1.57 8.23
N THR A 330 51.65 1.20 7.53
CA THR A 330 51.19 1.89 6.33
C THR A 330 49.76 2.38 6.47
N TYR A 331 49.43 3.46 5.76
CA TYR A 331 48.06 3.88 5.52
C TYR A 331 47.86 4.31 4.07
N SER A 332 46.65 4.12 3.55
CA SER A 332 46.23 4.49 2.20
C SER A 332 44.80 5.01 2.19
N GLU A 333 44.39 5.70 1.12
CA GLU A 333 42.98 6.10 0.94
C GLU A 333 42.06 4.88 0.90
N ALA A 334 40.88 4.99 1.52
CA ALA A 334 39.84 3.98 1.46
C ALA A 334 39.35 3.80 0.01
N VAL A 335 39.23 2.55 -0.44
CA VAL A 335 38.56 2.23 -1.70
C VAL A 335 37.06 2.26 -1.45
N VAL A 336 36.36 3.27 -1.96
CA VAL A 336 34.89 3.32 -1.93
C VAL A 336 34.38 2.37 -3.00
N ALA A 337 33.70 1.30 -2.58
CA ALA A 337 33.09 0.35 -3.51
C ALA A 337 31.94 1.03 -4.26
N GLU A 338 31.75 0.63 -5.52
CA GLU A 338 30.69 1.16 -6.38
C GLU A 338 29.35 0.52 -5.98
N ASP A 339 28.26 1.29 -5.93
CA ASP A 339 26.93 0.83 -5.50
C ASP A 339 25.82 1.65 -6.17
N VAL A 340 24.70 1.01 -6.51
CA VAL A 340 23.51 1.71 -7.03
C VAL A 340 22.28 1.32 -6.23
N THR A 341 21.45 2.32 -5.93
CA THR A 341 20.19 2.14 -5.21
C THR A 341 19.04 2.78 -5.99
N ILE A 342 17.81 2.36 -5.68
CA ILE A 342 16.60 2.95 -6.26
C ILE A 342 15.82 3.77 -5.22
N SER A 343 15.33 4.94 -5.63
CA SER A 343 14.44 5.78 -4.81
C SER A 343 13.29 6.38 -5.63
N ASP A 344 12.32 6.99 -4.94
CA ASP A 344 11.26 7.82 -5.55
C ASP A 344 10.44 7.13 -6.65
N GLY A 345 10.23 5.82 -6.51
CA GLY A 345 9.34 5.06 -7.39
C GLY A 345 7.93 5.64 -7.37
N LEU A 346 7.37 5.90 -8.55
CA LEU A 346 6.03 6.46 -8.73
C LEU A 346 5.31 5.79 -9.91
N VAL A 347 4.00 5.64 -9.75
CA VAL A 347 3.05 5.31 -10.83
C VAL A 347 1.97 6.37 -10.86
N ASN A 348 1.53 6.80 -12.05
CA ASN A 348 0.50 7.84 -12.17
C ASN A 348 -0.92 7.33 -11.81
N VAL A 349 -1.16 6.03 -11.98
CA VAL A 349 -2.42 5.34 -11.64
C VAL A 349 -2.12 4.02 -10.96
N THR A 350 -2.97 3.61 -10.02
CA THR A 350 -2.84 2.34 -9.27
C THR A 350 -3.94 1.33 -9.62
N THR A 351 -4.85 1.67 -10.52
CA THR A 351 -5.92 0.80 -11.00
C THR A 351 -6.12 1.03 -12.48
N LEU A 352 -6.10 -0.05 -13.26
CA LEU A 352 -6.12 -0.04 -14.72
C LEU A 352 -6.66 -1.36 -15.26
N THR A 353 -6.97 -1.43 -16.55
CA THR A 353 -7.33 -2.66 -17.26
C THR A 353 -6.17 -3.19 -18.10
N ALA A 354 -6.19 -4.46 -18.47
CA ALA A 354 -5.19 -5.03 -19.36
C ALA A 354 -5.20 -4.29 -20.72
N GLY A 355 -4.01 -3.93 -21.23
CA GLY A 355 -3.86 -3.14 -22.46
C GLY A 355 -3.78 -1.62 -22.26
N GLU A 356 -4.07 -1.11 -21.06
CA GLU A 356 -3.90 0.32 -20.78
C GLU A 356 -2.44 0.72 -20.57
N ASN A 357 -2.18 2.01 -20.81
CA ASN A 357 -0.87 2.61 -20.57
C ASN A 357 -0.76 3.13 -19.13
N ILE A 358 0.44 2.98 -18.56
CA ILE A 358 0.81 3.46 -17.24
C ILE A 358 2.10 4.29 -17.35
N ASN A 359 2.11 5.46 -16.73
CA ASN A 359 3.31 6.30 -16.65
C ASN A 359 4.00 6.04 -15.33
N VAL A 360 5.28 5.71 -15.42
CA VAL A 360 6.11 5.35 -14.27
C VAL A 360 7.34 6.24 -14.20
N SER A 361 7.90 6.43 -13.01
CA SER A 361 9.20 7.06 -12.82
C SER A 361 9.91 6.53 -11.58
N ALA A 362 11.24 6.50 -11.60
CA ALA A 362 12.05 6.25 -10.41
C ALA A 362 13.47 6.82 -10.59
N THR A 363 14.16 7.03 -9.47
CA THR A 363 15.51 7.59 -9.43
C THR A 363 16.53 6.51 -9.14
N GLN A 364 17.49 6.31 -10.04
CA GLN A 364 18.72 5.56 -9.75
C GLN A 364 19.73 6.47 -9.08
N ASN A 365 20.30 6.04 -7.95
CA ASN A 365 21.30 6.77 -7.19
C ASN A 365 22.59 5.96 -7.12
N TYR A 366 23.72 6.61 -7.38
CA TYR A 366 25.05 6.01 -7.35
C TYR A 366 25.83 6.49 -6.14
N SER A 367 26.49 5.55 -5.45
CA SER A 367 27.49 5.83 -4.43
C SER A 367 28.77 5.09 -4.77
N GLY A 368 29.89 5.81 -4.81
CA GLY A 368 31.11 5.25 -5.38
C GLY A 368 32.13 6.33 -5.73
N SER A 369 33.25 5.90 -6.32
CA SER A 369 34.40 6.77 -6.58
C SER A 369 34.54 7.19 -8.05
N GLN A 370 34.05 6.38 -8.99
CA GLN A 370 34.26 6.57 -10.41
C GLN A 370 33.35 7.66 -11.00
N LEU A 371 33.88 8.42 -11.95
CA LEU A 371 33.10 9.39 -12.73
C LEU A 371 32.15 8.67 -13.70
N ALA A 372 31.03 9.29 -14.03
CA ALA A 372 30.02 8.73 -14.94
C ALA A 372 30.61 8.36 -16.31
N ALA A 373 31.59 9.14 -16.79
CA ALA A 373 32.27 8.88 -18.06
C ALA A 373 33.17 7.62 -18.07
N VAL A 374 33.47 7.04 -16.90
CA VAL A 374 34.30 5.83 -16.74
C VAL A 374 33.42 4.59 -16.54
N LEU A 375 32.22 4.77 -16.01
CA LEU A 375 31.28 3.70 -15.70
C LEU A 375 30.52 3.25 -16.96
N PRO A 376 30.00 2.00 -16.96
CA PRO A 376 29.03 1.60 -17.98
C PRO A 376 27.74 2.41 -17.84
N ASN A 377 27.02 2.60 -18.94
CA ASN A 377 25.63 3.04 -18.87
C ASN A 377 24.81 1.90 -18.27
N ILE A 378 24.21 2.13 -17.11
CA ILE A 378 23.35 1.16 -16.43
C ILE A 378 21.89 1.38 -16.83
N HIS A 379 21.04 0.39 -16.59
CA HIS A 379 19.63 0.46 -16.99
C HIS A 379 18.69 0.28 -15.79
N LEU A 380 17.66 1.12 -15.75
CA LEU A 380 16.50 0.93 -14.89
C LEU A 380 15.48 0.06 -15.62
N GLY A 381 15.17 -1.11 -15.08
CA GLY A 381 14.13 -1.98 -15.60
C GLY A 381 12.79 -1.79 -14.88
N TYR A 382 11.70 -1.84 -15.65
CA TYR A 382 10.33 -1.78 -15.11
C TYR A 382 9.63 -3.11 -15.35
N TYR A 383 9.14 -3.75 -14.28
CA TYR A 383 8.56 -5.08 -14.36
C TYR A 383 7.16 -5.13 -13.76
N LEU A 384 6.31 -5.97 -14.34
CA LEU A 384 5.04 -6.38 -13.75
C LEU A 384 5.23 -7.71 -13.02
N SER A 385 4.89 -7.76 -11.74
CA SER A 385 5.05 -8.94 -10.87
C SER A 385 3.82 -9.22 -10.02
N THR A 386 3.75 -10.42 -9.45
CA THR A 386 2.77 -10.85 -8.45
C THR A 386 3.19 -10.57 -7.00
N ASP A 387 4.46 -10.23 -6.77
CA ASP A 387 5.01 -9.87 -5.47
C ASP A 387 6.04 -8.73 -5.62
N CYS A 388 6.78 -8.40 -4.57
CA CYS A 388 7.81 -7.35 -4.61
C CYS A 388 9.23 -7.89 -4.81
N ASP A 389 9.38 -9.19 -5.10
CA ASP A 389 10.67 -9.85 -5.21
C ASP A 389 11.01 -10.07 -6.69
N LEU A 390 12.02 -9.37 -7.20
CA LEU A 390 12.43 -9.52 -8.60
C LEU A 390 12.88 -10.97 -8.88
N SER A 391 12.23 -11.61 -9.84
CA SER A 391 12.40 -13.01 -10.20
C SER A 391 12.31 -13.22 -11.73
N SER A 392 12.67 -14.42 -12.19
CA SER A 392 12.57 -14.77 -13.62
C SER A 392 11.13 -14.88 -14.14
N ASN A 393 10.13 -14.86 -13.26
CA ASN A 393 8.72 -14.93 -13.65
C ASN A 393 8.11 -13.56 -13.93
N ASP A 394 8.82 -12.48 -13.60
CA ASP A 394 8.33 -11.13 -13.77
C ASP A 394 8.41 -10.70 -15.22
N VAL A 395 7.42 -9.91 -15.64
CA VAL A 395 7.31 -9.47 -17.03
C VAL A 395 7.98 -8.11 -17.16
N LEU A 396 9.12 -8.06 -17.87
CA LEU A 396 9.77 -6.81 -18.25
C LEU A 396 8.85 -6.03 -19.21
N LEU A 397 8.42 -4.84 -18.78
CA LEU A 397 7.57 -3.95 -19.57
C LEU A 397 8.40 -2.93 -20.37
N GLY A 398 9.55 -2.52 -19.85
CA GLY A 398 10.43 -1.54 -20.48
C GLY A 398 11.68 -1.27 -19.67
N GLU A 399 12.55 -0.41 -20.20
CA GLU A 399 13.83 -0.03 -19.57
C GLU A 399 14.22 1.40 -19.95
N SER A 400 14.96 2.08 -19.07
CA SER A 400 15.55 3.40 -19.31
C SER A 400 17.04 3.38 -18.98
N SER A 401 17.89 4.05 -19.77
CA SER A 401 19.33 4.11 -19.53
C SER A 401 19.70 5.30 -18.64
N SER A 402 20.51 5.07 -17.61
CA SER A 402 21.06 6.13 -16.77
C SER A 402 22.58 6.21 -16.90
N ASN A 403 23.08 7.44 -16.88
CA ASN A 403 24.50 7.78 -16.95
C ASN A 403 24.89 8.49 -15.65
N ILE A 404 25.17 7.70 -14.61
CA ILE A 404 25.43 8.17 -13.25
C ILE A 404 26.86 7.82 -12.81
N GLY A 405 27.39 8.60 -11.88
CA GLY A 405 28.76 8.47 -11.34
C GLY A 405 29.01 9.51 -10.25
N SER A 406 30.24 9.61 -9.73
CA SER A 406 30.55 10.49 -8.59
C SER A 406 30.37 11.99 -8.91
N ASP A 407 30.34 12.35 -10.20
CA ASP A 407 30.04 13.69 -10.73
C ASP A 407 28.58 13.87 -11.19
N ASN A 408 27.78 12.80 -11.20
CA ASN A 408 26.34 12.81 -11.46
C ASN A 408 25.67 11.69 -10.65
N THR A 409 25.47 11.93 -9.36
CA THR A 409 25.18 10.88 -8.36
C THR A 409 23.77 10.30 -8.46
N SER A 410 22.87 10.88 -9.24
CA SER A 410 21.49 10.40 -9.34
C SER A 410 20.84 10.82 -10.65
N GLN A 411 19.98 9.97 -11.19
CA GLN A 411 19.17 10.28 -12.38
C GLN A 411 17.76 9.73 -12.23
N ASN A 412 16.77 10.61 -12.37
CA ASN A 412 15.36 10.21 -12.41
C ASN A 412 14.93 9.89 -13.83
N GLU A 413 14.44 8.68 -14.04
CA GLU A 413 13.94 8.20 -15.32
C GLU A 413 12.42 8.13 -15.28
N SER A 414 11.79 8.25 -16.44
CA SER A 414 10.35 8.08 -16.58
C SER A 414 10.01 7.46 -17.92
N GLU A 415 9.03 6.55 -17.92
CA GLU A 415 8.60 5.83 -19.13
C GLU A 415 7.08 5.64 -19.17
N THR A 416 6.52 5.53 -20.37
CA THR A 416 5.14 5.11 -20.60
C THR A 416 5.12 3.64 -21.00
N LEU A 417 4.56 2.79 -20.14
CA LEU A 417 4.51 1.33 -20.33
C LEU A 417 3.08 0.89 -20.67
N THR A 418 2.93 -0.25 -21.34
CA THR A 418 1.62 -0.84 -21.63
C THR A 418 1.47 -2.15 -20.86
N ILE A 419 0.36 -2.32 -20.12
CA ILE A 419 0.06 -3.60 -19.47
C ILE A 419 -0.29 -4.64 -20.55
N PRO A 420 0.29 -5.86 -20.53
CA PRO A 420 -0.03 -6.87 -21.53
C PRO A 420 -1.53 -7.17 -21.59
N ASN A 421 -2.08 -7.24 -22.81
CA ASN A 421 -3.53 -7.44 -23.05
C ASN A 421 -4.10 -8.73 -22.43
N ASN A 422 -3.25 -9.73 -22.20
CA ASN A 422 -3.61 -11.02 -21.63
C ASN A 422 -3.39 -11.11 -20.10
N THR A 423 -3.12 -9.98 -19.43
CA THR A 423 -2.92 -9.96 -17.98
C THR A 423 -4.25 -10.23 -17.26
N PRO A 424 -4.37 -11.32 -16.48
CA PRO A 424 -5.60 -11.60 -15.74
C PRO A 424 -5.88 -10.52 -14.70
N ALA A 425 -7.16 -10.29 -14.40
CA ALA A 425 -7.56 -9.40 -13.33
C ALA A 425 -6.99 -9.87 -11.98
N GLY A 426 -6.49 -8.93 -11.17
CA GLY A 426 -5.85 -9.24 -9.90
C GLY A 426 -5.00 -8.11 -9.34
N THR A 427 -4.36 -8.38 -8.21
CA THR A 427 -3.37 -7.50 -7.59
C THR A 427 -1.98 -7.83 -8.10
N TYR A 428 -1.25 -6.81 -8.53
CA TYR A 428 0.11 -6.92 -9.06
C TYR A 428 0.99 -5.83 -8.43
N PHE A 429 2.28 -5.90 -8.69
CA PHE A 429 3.26 -4.92 -8.29
C PHE A 429 4.04 -4.45 -9.51
N MET A 430 4.25 -3.14 -9.61
CA MET A 430 5.18 -2.52 -10.53
C MET A 430 6.54 -2.44 -9.84
N LEU A 431 7.53 -3.15 -10.37
CA LEU A 431 8.89 -3.21 -9.82
C LEU A 431 9.78 -2.27 -10.63
N PHE A 432 10.67 -1.60 -9.91
CA PHE A 432 11.74 -0.75 -10.42
C PHE A 432 13.05 -1.39 -10.01
N SER A 433 13.84 -1.86 -10.97
CA SER A 433 15.14 -2.50 -10.73
C SER A 433 16.26 -1.62 -11.27
N ALA A 434 17.04 -1.03 -10.38
CA ALA A 434 18.29 -0.37 -10.74
C ALA A 434 19.32 -1.39 -11.25
N ASP A 435 20.19 -0.95 -12.16
CA ASP A 435 21.16 -1.77 -12.89
C ASP A 435 20.62 -3.18 -13.25
N ASN A 436 19.45 -3.22 -13.90
CA ASN A 436 18.72 -4.48 -14.13
C ASN A 436 19.47 -5.48 -15.03
N ARG A 437 20.57 -5.05 -15.66
CA ARG A 437 21.47 -5.87 -16.49
C ARG A 437 22.74 -6.30 -15.77
N SER A 438 22.93 -5.87 -14.52
CA SER A 438 24.16 -6.11 -13.74
C SER A 438 25.42 -5.66 -14.51
N GLU A 439 25.36 -4.49 -15.13
CA GLU A 439 26.45 -3.91 -15.90
C GLU A 439 27.53 -3.34 -14.98
N LEU A 440 27.14 -2.84 -13.80
CA LEU A 440 28.03 -2.37 -12.76
C LEU A 440 28.36 -3.50 -11.77
N ASN A 441 29.62 -3.58 -11.36
CA ASN A 441 30.00 -4.46 -10.27
C ASN A 441 29.81 -3.75 -8.93
N GLU A 442 28.66 -4.01 -8.31
CA GLU A 442 28.20 -3.33 -7.10
C GLU A 442 28.64 -4.01 -5.80
N SER A 443 28.62 -3.23 -4.71
CA SER A 443 28.96 -3.66 -3.36
C SER A 443 27.80 -4.36 -2.64
N ASP A 444 26.57 -3.89 -2.88
CA ASP A 444 25.31 -4.46 -2.45
C ASP A 444 24.41 -4.60 -3.68
N LYS A 445 23.64 -5.69 -3.75
CA LYS A 445 22.68 -5.95 -4.83
C LYS A 445 21.25 -6.10 -4.32
N THR A 446 21.08 -5.97 -3.00
CA THR A 446 19.79 -6.19 -2.32
C THR A 446 18.97 -4.91 -2.19
N ASN A 447 19.57 -3.77 -2.51
CA ASN A 447 19.03 -2.41 -2.44
C ASN A 447 18.62 -1.83 -3.82
N ASN A 448 18.60 -2.67 -4.86
CA ASN A 448 18.36 -2.24 -6.25
C ASN A 448 16.89 -2.28 -6.65
N VAL A 449 16.01 -2.88 -5.84
CA VAL A 449 14.60 -3.10 -6.20
C VAL A 449 13.67 -2.33 -5.28
N SER A 450 12.69 -1.65 -5.89
CA SER A 450 11.55 -1.03 -5.22
C SER A 450 10.26 -1.44 -5.95
N CYS A 451 9.14 -1.45 -5.25
CA CYS A 451 7.85 -1.87 -5.81
C CYS A 451 6.71 -0.94 -5.41
N ILE A 452 5.69 -0.85 -6.27
CA ILE A 452 4.41 -0.19 -5.99
C ILE A 452 3.27 -1.13 -6.37
N GLN A 453 2.32 -1.33 -5.47
CA GLN A 453 1.14 -2.15 -5.74
C GLN A 453 0.20 -1.46 -6.74
N ILE A 454 -0.28 -2.23 -7.72
CA ILE A 454 -1.31 -1.83 -8.70
C ILE A 454 -2.40 -2.91 -8.77
N THR A 455 -3.56 -2.55 -9.33
CA THR A 455 -4.68 -3.48 -9.54
C THR A 455 -5.06 -3.52 -11.01
N ILE A 456 -5.13 -4.72 -11.58
CA ILE A 456 -5.64 -4.96 -12.93
C ILE A 456 -7.10 -5.39 -12.80
N ASN A 457 -8.02 -4.59 -13.34
CA ASN A 457 -9.44 -4.90 -13.38
C ASN A 457 -9.77 -5.84 -14.55
N SER A 458 -10.87 -6.57 -14.42
CA SER A 458 -11.43 -7.34 -15.55
C SER A 458 -11.84 -6.38 -16.65
N SER A 459 -11.45 -6.68 -17.89
CA SER A 459 -11.90 -5.97 -19.10
C SER A 459 -13.18 -6.55 -19.70
N VAL A 460 -13.78 -7.56 -19.05
CA VAL A 460 -14.99 -8.22 -19.51
C VAL A 460 -16.19 -7.39 -19.05
N GLU A 461 -16.75 -6.60 -19.96
CA GLU A 461 -18.11 -6.06 -19.79
C GLU A 461 -19.10 -7.24 -19.85
N PRO A 462 -20.08 -7.32 -18.93
CA PRO A 462 -21.03 -8.42 -18.90
C PRO A 462 -21.91 -8.37 -20.16
N GLU A 463 -22.28 -9.53 -20.68
CA GLU A 463 -23.08 -9.65 -21.90
C GLU A 463 -24.52 -9.21 -21.62
N ASP A 464 -25.15 -8.45 -22.52
CA ASP A 464 -26.52 -7.98 -22.37
C ASP A 464 -27.17 -7.76 -23.74
N VAL A 465 -28.46 -8.10 -23.88
CA VAL A 465 -29.25 -7.86 -25.10
C VAL A 465 -30.56 -7.18 -24.75
N GLU A 466 -30.81 -6.01 -25.32
CA GLU A 466 -32.06 -5.29 -25.11
C GLU A 466 -32.91 -5.16 -26.39
N LEU A 467 -34.23 -5.00 -26.20
CA LEU A 467 -35.18 -4.70 -27.28
C LEU A 467 -35.58 -3.22 -27.29
N ILE A 468 -35.29 -2.54 -28.39
CA ILE A 468 -35.71 -1.16 -28.65
C ILE A 468 -36.55 -1.05 -29.93
N ASN A 469 -37.27 0.06 -30.08
CA ASN A 469 -38.05 0.40 -31.30
C ASN A 469 -39.08 -0.65 -31.77
N THR A 470 -39.72 -1.38 -30.85
CA THR A 470 -40.73 -2.39 -31.21
C THR A 470 -42.00 -1.76 -31.79
N THR A 471 -42.54 -2.32 -32.88
CA THR A 471 -43.83 -1.88 -33.46
C THR A 471 -44.67 -3.04 -33.99
N VAL A 472 -46.00 -2.85 -34.05
CA VAL A 472 -46.96 -3.78 -34.68
C VAL A 472 -47.94 -3.01 -35.56
N ALA A 473 -48.14 -3.46 -36.81
CA ALA A 473 -49.11 -2.87 -37.74
C ALA A 473 -49.78 -3.92 -38.64
N PRO A 474 -51.12 -3.94 -38.78
CA PRO A 474 -52.09 -3.10 -38.07
C PRO A 474 -52.32 -3.57 -36.62
N MET A 475 -52.68 -2.64 -35.73
CA MET A 475 -53.05 -2.98 -34.33
C MET A 475 -54.46 -3.56 -34.19
N ILE A 476 -55.26 -3.53 -35.24
CA ILE A 476 -56.59 -4.17 -35.33
C ILE A 476 -56.57 -5.08 -36.55
N VAL A 477 -56.82 -6.38 -36.34
CA VAL A 477 -56.63 -7.42 -37.35
C VAL A 477 -57.70 -8.50 -37.23
N ASN A 478 -58.11 -9.11 -38.34
CA ASN A 478 -58.99 -10.28 -38.31
C ASN A 478 -58.17 -11.56 -38.11
N ALA A 479 -58.72 -12.55 -37.41
CA ALA A 479 -58.12 -13.88 -37.35
C ALA A 479 -57.86 -14.44 -38.76
N GLY A 480 -56.66 -14.98 -38.99
CA GLY A 480 -56.20 -15.47 -40.28
C GLY A 480 -55.51 -14.45 -41.19
N ASN A 481 -55.47 -13.17 -40.80
CA ASN A 481 -54.72 -12.14 -41.53
C ASN A 481 -53.34 -11.90 -40.90
N ASP A 482 -52.47 -11.26 -41.69
CA ASP A 482 -51.10 -10.95 -41.28
C ASP A 482 -51.00 -9.61 -40.56
N ILE A 483 -50.10 -9.55 -39.59
CA ILE A 483 -49.54 -8.34 -38.99
C ILE A 483 -48.07 -8.21 -39.36
N ARG A 484 -47.57 -7.00 -39.49
CA ARG A 484 -46.14 -6.71 -39.62
C ARG A 484 -45.62 -6.25 -38.27
N VAL A 485 -44.50 -6.84 -37.86
CA VAL A 485 -43.77 -6.46 -36.64
C VAL A 485 -42.40 -5.93 -36.98
N THR A 486 -41.87 -5.03 -36.16
CA THR A 486 -40.47 -4.60 -36.20
C THR A 486 -39.91 -4.52 -34.79
N ALA A 487 -38.62 -4.77 -34.63
CA ALA A 487 -37.87 -4.52 -33.40
C ALA A 487 -36.41 -4.24 -33.75
N THR A 488 -35.66 -3.63 -32.84
CA THR A 488 -34.21 -3.55 -32.91
C THR A 488 -33.67 -4.30 -31.69
N GLN A 489 -32.83 -5.31 -31.92
CA GLN A 489 -32.04 -5.91 -30.84
C GLN A 489 -30.71 -5.19 -30.75
N SER A 490 -30.29 -4.86 -29.52
CA SER A 490 -29.03 -4.18 -29.24
C SER A 490 -28.23 -5.02 -28.25
N TYR A 491 -26.94 -5.22 -28.51
CA TYR A 491 -26.03 -5.96 -27.67
C TYR A 491 -24.99 -5.04 -27.05
N SER A 492 -24.75 -5.20 -25.75
CA SER A 492 -23.62 -4.58 -25.05
C SER A 492 -22.86 -5.66 -24.29
N GLY A 493 -21.57 -5.77 -24.56
CA GLY A 493 -20.74 -6.84 -24.01
C GLY A 493 -19.39 -6.89 -24.70
N SER A 494 -18.62 -7.93 -24.40
CA SER A 494 -17.21 -8.03 -24.85
C SER A 494 -16.97 -9.03 -25.98
N GLN A 495 -17.91 -9.95 -26.24
CA GLN A 495 -17.75 -11.01 -27.24
C GLN A 495 -18.07 -10.53 -28.66
N LEU A 496 -17.28 -11.01 -29.62
CA LEU A 496 -17.52 -10.78 -31.05
C LEU A 496 -18.74 -11.59 -31.52
N ALA A 497 -19.41 -11.13 -32.57
CA ALA A 497 -20.61 -11.80 -33.09
C ALA A 497 -20.37 -13.25 -33.52
N ALA A 498 -19.15 -13.57 -33.96
CA ALA A 498 -18.76 -14.93 -34.35
C ALA A 498 -18.62 -15.90 -33.17
N ASP A 499 -18.40 -15.39 -31.95
CA ASP A 499 -18.17 -16.18 -30.75
C ASP A 499 -19.46 -16.34 -29.90
N LEU A 500 -20.48 -15.54 -30.18
CA LEU A 500 -21.77 -15.60 -29.51
C LEU A 500 -22.64 -16.76 -30.03
N PRO A 501 -23.51 -17.34 -29.19
CA PRO A 501 -24.53 -18.27 -29.65
C PRO A 501 -25.52 -17.57 -30.60
N ASN A 502 -26.24 -18.34 -31.42
CA ASN A 502 -27.34 -17.77 -32.21
C ASN A 502 -28.47 -17.33 -31.28
N ILE A 503 -28.68 -16.02 -31.18
CA ILE A 503 -29.74 -15.40 -30.38
C ILE A 503 -30.99 -15.29 -31.25
N HIS A 504 -32.14 -15.61 -30.67
CA HIS A 504 -33.42 -15.69 -31.35
C HIS A 504 -34.40 -14.65 -30.83
N LEU A 505 -35.03 -13.90 -31.75
CA LEU A 505 -36.17 -13.05 -31.45
C LEU A 505 -37.47 -13.79 -31.73
N GLY A 506 -38.14 -14.24 -30.68
CA GLY A 506 -39.45 -14.88 -30.76
C GLY A 506 -40.60 -13.87 -30.73
N TYR A 507 -41.64 -14.13 -31.51
CA TYR A 507 -42.88 -13.37 -31.52
C TYR A 507 -44.06 -14.25 -31.09
N TYR A 508 -44.78 -13.84 -30.03
CA TYR A 508 -45.85 -14.64 -29.45
C TYR A 508 -47.16 -13.86 -29.38
N LEU A 509 -48.28 -14.56 -29.60
CA LEU A 509 -49.62 -14.06 -29.32
C LEU A 509 -50.04 -14.52 -27.93
N SER A 510 -50.34 -13.57 -27.05
CA SER A 510 -50.72 -13.81 -25.65
C SER A 510 -51.99 -13.05 -25.25
N THR A 511 -52.59 -13.45 -24.13
CA THR A 511 -53.70 -12.74 -23.48
C THR A 511 -53.24 -11.66 -22.49
N ASP A 512 -51.96 -11.66 -22.13
CA ASP A 512 -51.32 -10.65 -21.28
C ASP A 512 -49.89 -10.34 -21.82
N CYS A 513 -49.09 -9.61 -21.05
CA CYS A 513 -47.71 -9.26 -21.43
C CYS A 513 -46.66 -10.21 -20.83
N ASP A 514 -47.08 -11.30 -20.17
CA ASP A 514 -46.20 -12.21 -19.46
C ASP A 514 -45.99 -13.46 -20.31
N LEU A 515 -44.76 -13.66 -20.81
CA LEU A 515 -44.45 -14.83 -21.62
C LEU A 515 -44.62 -16.12 -20.79
N SER A 516 -45.44 -17.05 -21.29
CA SER A 516 -45.79 -18.31 -20.66
C SER A 516 -45.95 -19.45 -21.67
N GLU A 517 -46.01 -20.69 -21.19
CA GLU A 517 -46.22 -21.87 -22.05
C GLU A 517 -47.57 -21.88 -22.78
N ASN A 518 -48.53 -21.03 -22.37
CA ASN A 518 -49.84 -20.93 -23.01
C ASN A 518 -49.85 -20.01 -24.23
N ASP A 519 -48.76 -19.27 -24.46
CA ASP A 519 -48.67 -18.31 -25.55
C ASP A 519 -48.37 -19.00 -26.88
N ILE A 520 -48.92 -18.42 -27.95
CA ILE A 520 -48.82 -19.01 -29.29
C ILE A 520 -47.63 -18.37 -30.01
N LEU A 521 -46.57 -19.15 -30.25
CA LEU A 521 -45.47 -18.73 -31.13
C LEU A 521 -46.00 -18.47 -32.55
N LEU A 522 -45.87 -17.24 -33.02
CA LEU A 522 -46.26 -16.81 -34.36
C LEU A 522 -45.12 -16.92 -35.37
N GLY A 523 -43.88 -16.73 -34.90
CA GLY A 523 -42.66 -16.78 -35.70
C GLY A 523 -41.43 -16.43 -34.86
N ALA A 524 -40.26 -16.57 -35.46
CA ALA A 524 -38.99 -16.15 -34.87
C ALA A 524 -38.01 -15.70 -35.96
N ASP A 525 -37.15 -14.74 -35.63
CA ASP A 525 -36.02 -14.29 -36.44
C ASP A 525 -34.70 -14.60 -35.71
N ASN A 526 -33.59 -14.63 -36.45
CA ASN A 526 -32.25 -14.83 -35.89
C ASN A 526 -31.46 -13.55 -36.05
N SER A 527 -30.60 -13.25 -35.06
CA SER A 527 -29.73 -12.08 -35.14
C SER A 527 -28.27 -12.47 -34.95
N ASN A 528 -27.38 -11.69 -35.55
CA ASN A 528 -25.93 -11.85 -35.50
C ASN A 528 -25.31 -10.64 -34.82
N LEU A 529 -25.52 -10.55 -33.51
CA LEU A 529 -25.08 -9.46 -32.65
C LEU A 529 -23.76 -9.80 -31.98
N GLY A 530 -22.96 -8.78 -31.67
CA GLY A 530 -21.72 -8.87 -30.91
C GLY A 530 -21.05 -7.50 -30.79
N SER A 531 -19.88 -7.44 -30.12
CA SER A 531 -19.16 -6.19 -29.88
C SER A 531 -18.65 -5.52 -31.16
N ASP A 532 -18.63 -6.26 -32.29
CA ASP A 532 -18.32 -5.77 -33.63
C ASP A 532 -19.56 -5.49 -34.50
N ASN A 533 -20.76 -5.84 -34.02
CA ASN A 533 -22.05 -5.57 -34.66
C ASN A 533 -23.15 -5.40 -33.60
N GLU A 534 -23.14 -4.25 -32.93
CA GLU A 534 -23.86 -4.01 -31.68
C GLU A 534 -25.40 -3.94 -31.82
N SER A 535 -25.95 -3.81 -33.03
CA SER A 535 -27.41 -3.76 -33.19
C SER A 535 -27.91 -4.26 -34.54
N GLU A 536 -29.11 -4.84 -34.54
CA GLU A 536 -29.76 -5.38 -35.74
C GLU A 536 -31.26 -5.04 -35.75
N ASN A 537 -31.76 -4.62 -36.92
CA ASN A 537 -33.17 -4.29 -37.11
C ASN A 537 -33.91 -5.49 -37.70
N GLU A 538 -34.87 -6.00 -36.94
CA GLU A 538 -35.69 -7.13 -37.32
C GLU A 538 -37.06 -6.71 -37.84
N SER A 539 -37.57 -7.45 -38.83
CA SER A 539 -38.94 -7.27 -39.27
C SER A 539 -39.54 -8.51 -39.91
N SER A 540 -40.70 -8.91 -39.39
CA SER A 540 -41.42 -10.10 -39.83
C SER A 540 -42.89 -9.82 -40.16
N SER A 541 -43.49 -10.72 -40.92
CA SER A 541 -44.93 -10.74 -41.23
C SER A 541 -45.53 -12.00 -40.61
N LEU A 542 -46.39 -11.84 -39.61
CA LEU A 542 -46.90 -12.90 -38.77
C LEU A 542 -48.40 -13.07 -38.98
N THR A 543 -48.87 -14.30 -39.19
CA THR A 543 -50.31 -14.59 -39.37
C THR A 543 -50.99 -14.85 -38.04
N ILE A 544 -52.05 -14.11 -37.71
CA ILE A 544 -52.88 -14.42 -36.54
C ILE A 544 -53.62 -15.75 -36.79
N PRO A 545 -53.59 -16.73 -35.87
CA PRO A 545 -54.25 -18.02 -36.09
C PRO A 545 -55.74 -17.88 -36.42
N LYS A 546 -56.23 -18.62 -37.41
CA LYS A 546 -57.62 -18.52 -37.92
C LYS A 546 -58.71 -18.79 -36.87
N ASN A 547 -58.37 -19.55 -35.82
CA ASN A 547 -59.29 -19.92 -34.75
C ASN A 547 -59.22 -18.96 -33.54
N THR A 548 -58.46 -17.86 -33.63
CA THR A 548 -58.35 -16.87 -32.57
C THR A 548 -59.69 -16.16 -32.42
N SER A 549 -60.27 -16.22 -31.21
CA SER A 549 -61.55 -15.54 -30.93
C SER A 549 -61.35 -14.04 -30.90
N ALA A 550 -62.40 -13.27 -31.22
CA ALA A 550 -62.35 -11.82 -31.13
C ALA A 550 -62.07 -11.36 -29.69
N GLY A 551 -61.18 -10.38 -29.53
CA GLY A 551 -60.75 -9.92 -28.21
C GLY A 551 -59.48 -9.08 -28.24
N THR A 552 -59.04 -8.68 -27.05
CA THR A 552 -57.75 -8.01 -26.83
C THR A 552 -56.67 -9.05 -26.60
N TYR A 553 -55.55 -8.90 -27.31
CA TYR A 553 -54.38 -9.76 -27.20
C TYR A 553 -53.11 -8.89 -27.18
N PHE A 554 -51.98 -9.50 -26.90
CA PHE A 554 -50.68 -8.85 -26.94
C PHE A 554 -49.74 -9.63 -27.86
N ILE A 555 -48.90 -8.90 -28.57
CA ILE A 555 -47.75 -9.44 -29.29
C ILE A 555 -46.54 -9.25 -28.40
N ILE A 556 -45.99 -10.34 -27.89
CA ILE A 556 -44.77 -10.35 -27.09
C ILE A 556 -43.58 -10.56 -28.01
N PHE A 557 -42.59 -9.69 -27.86
CA PHE A 557 -41.25 -9.77 -28.43
C PHE A 557 -40.33 -10.29 -27.32
N SER A 558 -39.59 -11.35 -27.59
CA SER A 558 -38.59 -11.90 -26.67
C SER A 558 -37.31 -12.15 -27.42
N ALA A 559 -36.31 -11.30 -27.19
CA ALA A 559 -34.93 -11.61 -27.54
C ALA A 559 -34.41 -12.72 -26.61
N ASP A 560 -33.36 -13.41 -27.06
CA ASP A 560 -32.83 -14.65 -26.47
C ASP A 560 -33.89 -15.57 -25.86
N ASN A 561 -34.97 -15.84 -26.60
CA ASN A 561 -36.12 -16.58 -26.06
C ASN A 561 -35.81 -18.02 -25.59
N ASN A 562 -34.62 -18.54 -25.91
CA ASN A 562 -34.12 -19.84 -25.50
C ASN A 562 -33.16 -19.77 -24.31
N GLY A 563 -32.80 -18.57 -23.84
CA GLY A 563 -31.87 -18.34 -22.72
C GLY A 563 -30.48 -18.91 -22.98
N VAL A 564 -29.97 -18.77 -24.20
CA VAL A 564 -28.68 -19.35 -24.61
C VAL A 564 -27.52 -18.45 -24.21
N LEU A 565 -27.74 -17.13 -24.20
CA LEU A 565 -26.79 -16.14 -23.69
C LEU A 565 -27.11 -15.89 -22.22
N THR A 566 -26.09 -15.87 -21.37
CA THR A 566 -26.26 -15.41 -19.97
C THR A 566 -26.11 -13.90 -19.95
N GLU A 567 -27.23 -13.20 -19.72
CA GLU A 567 -27.29 -11.75 -19.80
C GLU A 567 -27.16 -11.07 -18.42
N ASN A 568 -26.82 -9.79 -18.42
CA ASN A 568 -26.73 -8.96 -17.24
C ASN A 568 -28.11 -8.48 -16.75
N ASP A 569 -29.03 -8.19 -17.68
CA ASP A 569 -30.40 -7.75 -17.37
C ASP A 569 -31.47 -8.48 -18.18
N GLU A 570 -31.97 -9.60 -17.64
CA GLU A 570 -33.05 -10.42 -18.21
C GLU A 570 -34.44 -9.74 -18.30
N ALA A 571 -34.55 -8.45 -17.95
CA ALA A 571 -35.79 -7.68 -18.02
C ALA A 571 -35.87 -6.76 -19.25
N ASN A 572 -34.75 -6.42 -19.89
CA ASN A 572 -34.71 -5.49 -21.03
C ASN A 572 -34.80 -6.20 -22.40
N ASN A 573 -34.69 -7.52 -22.42
CA ASN A 573 -34.79 -8.39 -23.59
C ASN A 573 -36.24 -8.77 -23.99
N ARG A 574 -37.26 -8.21 -23.31
CA ARG A 574 -38.69 -8.45 -23.59
C ARG A 574 -39.51 -7.17 -23.74
N ASN A 575 -40.45 -7.17 -24.68
CA ASN A 575 -41.41 -6.08 -24.87
C ASN A 575 -42.76 -6.63 -25.35
N CYS A 576 -43.87 -5.91 -25.11
CA CYS A 576 -45.20 -6.33 -25.55
C CYS A 576 -45.98 -5.17 -26.17
N ILE A 577 -46.76 -5.46 -27.22
CA ILE A 577 -47.65 -4.50 -27.85
C ILE A 577 -49.07 -5.05 -27.92
N GLN A 578 -50.03 -4.32 -27.37
CA GLN A 578 -51.43 -4.71 -27.42
C GLN A 578 -52.00 -4.58 -28.84
N ILE A 579 -52.77 -5.59 -29.25
CA ILE A 579 -53.56 -5.61 -30.48
C ILE A 579 -55.01 -6.02 -30.19
N THR A 580 -55.90 -5.79 -31.17
CA THR A 580 -57.29 -6.26 -31.13
C THR A 580 -57.52 -7.22 -32.29
N VAL A 581 -57.94 -8.44 -31.96
CA VAL A 581 -58.47 -9.39 -32.95
C VAL A 581 -59.95 -9.13 -33.10
N ASP A 582 -60.39 -8.68 -34.28
CA ASP A 582 -61.79 -8.38 -34.53
C ASP A 582 -62.57 -9.65 -34.92
N ALA A 583 -63.86 -9.66 -34.57
CA ALA A 583 -64.77 -10.67 -35.10
C ALA A 583 -64.96 -10.34 -36.57
N ALA A 584 -64.57 -11.24 -37.46
CA ALA A 584 -64.89 -11.11 -38.88
C ALA A 584 -66.40 -10.78 -38.99
N LEU A 585 -66.72 -9.55 -39.41
CA LEU A 585 -68.09 -9.17 -39.75
C LEU A 585 -68.53 -10.13 -40.86
N SER A 586 -69.33 -11.12 -40.45
CA SER A 586 -70.07 -12.08 -41.26
C SER A 586 -69.96 -11.82 -42.75
N ASN A 587 -69.31 -12.74 -43.47
CA ASN A 587 -69.31 -12.80 -44.93
C ASN A 587 -70.71 -12.44 -45.46
N ILE A 588 -70.84 -11.28 -46.12
CA ILE A 588 -71.92 -11.09 -47.07
C ILE A 588 -71.68 -12.19 -48.11
N ASP A 589 -72.53 -13.20 -48.09
CA ASP A 589 -72.46 -14.32 -49.02
C ASP A 589 -72.80 -13.77 -50.42
N TYR A 590 -71.77 -13.33 -51.14
CA TYR A 590 -71.87 -12.65 -52.43
C TYR A 590 -72.60 -13.54 -53.45
N GLU A 591 -72.48 -14.86 -53.32
CA GLU A 591 -73.24 -15.82 -54.10
C GLU A 591 -74.73 -15.82 -53.76
N PHE A 592 -75.09 -15.78 -52.48
CA PHE A 592 -76.49 -15.70 -52.04
C PHE A 592 -77.18 -14.42 -52.54
N LYS A 593 -76.49 -13.28 -52.49
CA LYS A 593 -77.01 -12.01 -53.00
C LYS A 593 -77.25 -12.03 -54.51
N ASN A 594 -76.37 -12.64 -55.31
CA ASN A 594 -76.52 -12.70 -56.77
C ASN A 594 -77.68 -13.59 -57.25
N GLN A 595 -78.17 -14.48 -56.39
CA GLN A 595 -79.31 -15.34 -56.67
C GLN A 595 -80.66 -14.71 -56.30
N LEU A 596 -80.65 -13.52 -55.70
CA LEU A 596 -81.83 -12.77 -55.27
C LEU A 596 -82.03 -11.51 -56.13
N LYS A 597 -83.25 -11.30 -56.61
CA LYS A 597 -83.68 -10.08 -57.32
C LYS A 597 -84.74 -9.35 -56.52
N VAL A 598 -84.55 -8.05 -56.35
CA VAL A 598 -85.46 -7.19 -55.57
C VAL A 598 -86.08 -6.13 -56.48
N PHE A 599 -87.41 -6.10 -56.59
CA PHE A 599 -88.13 -5.21 -57.53
C PHE A 599 -89.61 -4.98 -57.16
N PRO A 600 -90.23 -3.88 -57.62
CA PRO A 600 -89.57 -2.72 -58.22
C PRO A 600 -88.75 -1.96 -57.18
N ASN A 601 -87.65 -1.36 -57.62
CA ASN A 601 -86.85 -0.47 -56.79
C ASN A 601 -86.33 0.64 -57.71
N PRO A 602 -86.87 1.88 -57.61
CA PRO A 602 -87.71 2.40 -56.52
C PRO A 602 -89.18 1.90 -56.50
N THR A 603 -89.83 1.90 -55.33
CA THR A 603 -91.26 1.51 -55.13
C THR A 603 -92.02 2.48 -54.20
N SER A 604 -93.35 2.46 -54.23
CA SER A 604 -94.23 3.27 -53.35
C SER A 604 -94.91 2.47 -52.23
N ASP A 605 -95.01 1.16 -52.37
CA ASP A 605 -95.85 0.32 -51.53
C ASP A 605 -95.21 -1.03 -51.26
N ILE A 606 -95.01 -1.88 -52.27
CA ILE A 606 -94.54 -3.26 -52.08
C ILE A 606 -93.20 -3.46 -52.80
N ILE A 607 -92.29 -4.15 -52.13
CA ILE A 607 -91.07 -4.70 -52.71
C ILE A 607 -91.24 -6.21 -52.82
N ASN A 608 -90.95 -6.80 -53.98
CA ASN A 608 -90.91 -8.24 -54.18
C ASN A 608 -89.45 -8.73 -54.16
N ILE A 609 -89.24 -9.92 -53.59
CA ILE A 609 -87.97 -10.64 -53.52
C ILE A 609 -88.15 -11.95 -54.27
N LYS A 610 -87.41 -12.13 -55.37
CA LYS A 610 -87.42 -13.35 -56.18
C LYS A 610 -86.07 -14.04 -56.10
N ALA A 611 -86.06 -15.30 -55.70
CA ALA A 611 -84.89 -16.17 -55.77
C ALA A 611 -84.85 -16.94 -57.11
N ASN A 612 -83.66 -17.15 -57.67
CA ASN A 612 -83.47 -17.95 -58.89
C ASN A 612 -83.53 -19.48 -58.63
N THR A 613 -83.36 -19.90 -57.37
CA THR A 613 -83.37 -21.29 -56.87
C THR A 613 -84.17 -21.36 -55.56
N ASN A 614 -84.52 -22.55 -55.07
CA ASN A 614 -85.28 -22.72 -53.83
C ASN A 614 -84.37 -22.52 -52.59
N LEU A 615 -84.00 -21.27 -52.32
CA LEU A 615 -82.98 -20.90 -51.34
C LEU A 615 -83.42 -20.93 -49.87
N GLY A 616 -84.73 -21.09 -49.61
CA GLY A 616 -85.29 -21.02 -48.26
C GLY A 616 -84.99 -19.66 -47.62
N ILE A 617 -85.73 -18.63 -48.01
CA ILE A 617 -85.73 -17.35 -47.28
C ILE A 617 -86.49 -17.60 -45.98
N ASN A 618 -85.93 -17.15 -44.86
CA ASN A 618 -86.48 -17.35 -43.51
C ASN A 618 -86.98 -16.05 -42.90
N GLN A 619 -86.31 -14.92 -43.19
CA GLN A 619 -86.73 -13.63 -42.66
C GLN A 619 -86.30 -12.45 -43.55
N LEU A 620 -87.11 -11.39 -43.52
CA LEU A 620 -86.83 -10.09 -44.14
C LEU A 620 -86.79 -9.00 -43.08
N TYR A 621 -85.87 -8.05 -43.21
CA TYR A 621 -85.76 -6.87 -42.34
C TYR A 621 -85.57 -5.59 -43.17
N ILE A 622 -86.23 -4.51 -42.78
CA ILE A 622 -86.00 -3.15 -43.31
C ILE A 622 -85.33 -2.32 -42.23
N TYR A 623 -84.20 -1.71 -42.57
CA TYR A 623 -83.48 -0.77 -41.72
C TYR A 623 -83.47 0.62 -42.36
N ASN A 624 -83.39 1.66 -41.53
CA ASN A 624 -83.01 3.00 -42.00
C ASN A 624 -81.48 3.07 -42.21
N LEU A 625 -80.99 4.18 -42.77
CA LEU A 625 -79.56 4.39 -43.03
C LEU A 625 -78.68 4.41 -41.76
N ASN A 626 -79.27 4.63 -40.59
CA ASN A 626 -78.55 4.60 -39.30
C ASN A 626 -78.55 3.19 -38.67
N GLY A 627 -78.98 2.16 -39.39
CA GLY A 627 -79.00 0.78 -38.92
C GLY A 627 -80.13 0.44 -37.94
N ARG A 628 -81.11 1.34 -37.70
CA ARG A 628 -82.27 1.06 -36.85
C ARG A 628 -83.27 0.20 -37.61
N LEU A 629 -83.70 -0.90 -36.99
CA LEU A 629 -84.75 -1.77 -37.54
C LEU A 629 -86.08 -1.02 -37.58
N ILE A 630 -86.72 -1.03 -38.76
CA ILE A 630 -87.98 -0.35 -39.03
C ILE A 630 -89.12 -1.35 -39.21
N LYS A 631 -88.87 -2.48 -39.88
CA LYS A 631 -89.88 -3.50 -40.15
C LYS A 631 -89.24 -4.86 -40.33
N GLU A 632 -89.97 -5.92 -39.98
CA GLU A 632 -89.57 -7.31 -40.24
C GLU A 632 -90.74 -8.13 -40.80
N SER A 633 -90.45 -9.22 -41.51
CA SER A 633 -91.43 -10.17 -42.02
C SER A 633 -90.87 -11.59 -41.94
N ALA A 634 -91.62 -12.51 -41.32
CA ALA A 634 -91.30 -13.94 -41.22
C ALA A 634 -92.30 -14.85 -41.94
N THR A 635 -93.40 -14.29 -42.48
CA THR A 635 -94.52 -15.07 -43.04
C THR A 635 -94.74 -14.81 -44.53
N ASP A 636 -94.52 -13.57 -44.98
CA ASP A 636 -94.51 -13.19 -46.40
C ASP A 636 -93.06 -12.91 -46.79
N LEU A 637 -92.38 -13.91 -47.35
CA LEU A 637 -90.92 -13.89 -47.58
C LEU A 637 -90.53 -13.64 -49.03
N ASP A 638 -91.52 -13.60 -49.93
CA ASP A 638 -91.40 -13.22 -51.33
C ASP A 638 -91.73 -11.74 -51.59
N LYS A 639 -92.24 -11.01 -50.58
CA LYS A 639 -92.57 -9.59 -50.66
C LYS A 639 -92.60 -8.93 -49.29
N ILE A 640 -92.45 -7.60 -49.25
CA ILE A 640 -92.61 -6.81 -48.03
C ILE A 640 -93.30 -5.47 -48.33
N ASN A 641 -94.30 -5.13 -47.52
CA ASN A 641 -95.07 -3.90 -47.64
C ASN A 641 -94.41 -2.76 -46.84
N ILE A 642 -94.03 -1.69 -47.55
CA ILE A 642 -93.39 -0.48 -47.05
C ILE A 642 -94.22 0.79 -47.32
N SER A 643 -95.53 0.68 -47.61
CA SER A 643 -96.41 1.82 -47.89
C SER A 643 -96.45 2.84 -46.75
N GLU A 644 -96.31 2.37 -45.51
CA GLU A 644 -96.31 3.15 -44.27
C GLU A 644 -95.01 3.92 -44.03
N LEU A 645 -93.94 3.63 -44.80
CA LEU A 645 -92.65 4.27 -44.60
C LEU A 645 -92.60 5.63 -45.30
N SER A 646 -91.96 6.61 -44.65
CA SER A 646 -91.65 7.91 -45.24
C SER A 646 -90.77 7.76 -46.48
N LYS A 647 -90.89 8.69 -47.44
CA LYS A 647 -90.03 8.75 -48.63
C LYS A 647 -88.55 8.81 -48.21
N GLY A 648 -87.71 7.97 -48.82
CA GLY A 648 -86.30 7.88 -48.41
C GLY A 648 -85.59 6.61 -48.88
N ILE A 649 -84.34 6.46 -48.44
CA ILE A 649 -83.51 5.29 -48.71
C ILE A 649 -83.54 4.37 -47.49
N TYR A 650 -83.73 3.09 -47.73
CA TYR A 650 -83.75 2.03 -46.71
C TYR A 650 -82.84 0.88 -47.14
N LEU A 651 -82.49 0.02 -46.18
CA LEU A 651 -81.76 -1.23 -46.43
C LEU A 651 -82.68 -2.41 -46.17
N LEU A 652 -82.88 -3.25 -47.18
CA LEU A 652 -83.55 -4.55 -47.05
C LEU A 652 -82.48 -5.61 -46.79
N LYS A 653 -82.53 -6.25 -45.62
CA LYS A 653 -81.75 -7.45 -45.31
C LYS A 653 -82.63 -8.68 -45.50
N VAL A 654 -82.17 -9.62 -46.32
CA VAL A 654 -82.77 -10.94 -46.56
C VAL A 654 -81.93 -11.96 -45.81
N VAL A 655 -82.56 -12.81 -45.00
CA VAL A 655 -81.92 -13.92 -44.28
C VAL A 655 -82.48 -15.23 -44.82
N GLY A 656 -81.59 -16.10 -45.31
CA GLY A 656 -81.91 -17.43 -45.78
C GLY A 656 -81.54 -18.52 -44.77
N ASN A 657 -81.68 -19.77 -45.21
CA ASN A 657 -81.19 -20.94 -44.49
C ASN A 657 -79.69 -20.83 -44.17
N GLU A 658 -79.26 -21.53 -43.11
CA GLU A 658 -77.86 -21.55 -42.63
C GLU A 658 -77.31 -20.15 -42.30
N ASN A 659 -78.18 -19.21 -41.89
CA ASN A 659 -77.84 -17.82 -41.55
C ASN A 659 -77.18 -17.01 -42.69
N LYS A 660 -77.36 -17.43 -43.96
CA LYS A 660 -76.90 -16.65 -45.11
C LYS A 660 -77.66 -15.33 -45.18
N THR A 661 -76.96 -14.21 -45.42
CA THR A 661 -77.60 -12.90 -45.48
C THR A 661 -77.21 -12.10 -46.72
N ALA A 662 -78.16 -11.34 -47.26
CA ALA A 662 -77.94 -10.40 -48.36
C ALA A 662 -78.60 -9.05 -48.05
N VAL A 663 -77.93 -7.95 -48.37
CA VAL A 663 -78.45 -6.59 -48.14
C VAL A 663 -78.61 -5.84 -49.47
N PHE A 664 -79.80 -5.27 -49.67
CA PHE A 664 -80.19 -4.47 -50.83
C PHE A 664 -80.55 -3.04 -50.40
N ARG A 665 -80.05 -2.05 -51.15
CA ARG A 665 -80.49 -0.66 -50.99
C ARG A 665 -81.83 -0.46 -51.69
N ILE A 666 -82.83 0.04 -50.98
CA ILE A 666 -84.18 0.29 -51.47
C ILE A 666 -84.48 1.78 -51.45
N ILE A 667 -85.19 2.26 -52.47
CA ILE A 667 -85.65 3.64 -52.59
C ILE A 667 -87.19 3.67 -52.51
N LYS A 668 -87.73 4.29 -51.45
CA LYS A 668 -89.16 4.55 -51.25
C LYS A 668 -89.52 5.91 -51.84
N LYS A 669 -90.41 5.90 -52.85
CA LYS A 669 -90.93 7.09 -53.53
C LYS A 669 -92.05 7.79 -52.76
#